data_AF-A0A4P5VND4-F1
#
_entry.id   AF-A0A4P5VND4-F1
#
_cell.length_a   1.000
_cell.length_b   1.000
_cell.length_c   1.000
_cell.angle_alpha   90.00
_cell.angle_beta   90.00
_cell.angle_gamma   90.00
#
_symmetry.space_group_name_H-M   'P 1'
#
loop_
_entity.id
_entity.type
_entity.pdbx_description
1 polymer ?
#
loop_
_entity_poly.entity_id
_entity_poly.type
_entity_poly.pdbx_seq_one_letter_code
_entity_poly.pdbx_strand_id
1 'polypeptide(L)'
;MISTADFLQAETNLAIDLDGDGKTGFSFSATKTVGTVQFGSTQLGYALFNGSNPLLAITNAGAVATEAGGWSALAAAAAGNGYELYWKNSNGTYAKWILNSSAALTRGFVISTADFLQAETNLATDLDGDGKTGFSFSAVKTIGTVQFGSSQLGYALKNNNNPLLAITNAGAVATEAGGWSALAASAAGNGYELYWKNYNGTYAKWILNSSAALTSGLLISTADFLQAETNLATDLDGDGKIGFSFSAAKTIGTVQFGSSQLGYALKNNNNPLLAITNAGAVATEAGGWSALAAAAAGNGYELYWKNSSGTYAKWILNSSAALTSGFVISTADFLQAETNLATDLDGDGKTGFSFSAAKTIAAVQFGSSQLGYALKNGNNPLLSVTNAGAVATEAGGWSALAAAAAGDGYELYWKNSNGTYAKWILNSSAALTSGFVISTADFLQAETNLAIDLDGDGKTGFSFSATKTVGTVQFGSTQLGYALFNGSNPLLAITNAGAVATEAGGWSALAAAAAGNGYELYWKNSNGTYAKWILNSSAALTRGFVISTADFLQAESNLAADLDADGIIGLTFTPSPSSTSTIYSGSFTTPNEVDSYSVDVAPRTIISASITTPSQQSLYPRINLFDASSSLLKGPLTYAKDFADLGMFDLITGKATLKVDTQTGFLGDYELNLSFINREAVKNEVVSLTNAQRLQAGLNPLTRNLLLESAAQAHVADMDASNRYLAHTGSNGSDPVTRIAATGYKGGWVDLGNGQLRTISSENAAAGQKTPAEVVDAWMNSPGHRAAILDPYTKEIGIGFEFDNEVGDITAQGYKAGTTYWVQNFGYPWQTGMQVWF
;
A
#
# COMPACT_ATOMS: atom_id res chain seq x y z
N MET A 1 -16.70 -37.11 97.34
CA MET A 1 -16.58 -35.96 96.43
C MET A 1 -16.43 -34.73 97.32
N ILE A 2 -15.23 -34.19 97.45
CA ILE A 2 -15.02 -32.89 98.11
C ILE A 2 -14.98 -31.80 97.03
N SER A 3 -15.29 -30.54 97.37
CA SER A 3 -15.20 -29.46 96.40
C SER A 3 -13.74 -29.18 96.03
N THR A 4 -13.47 -28.60 94.85
CA THR A 4 -12.11 -28.21 94.47
C THR A 4 -11.49 -27.23 95.48
N ALA A 5 -12.29 -26.36 96.09
CA ALA A 5 -11.84 -25.47 97.16
C ALA A 5 -11.40 -26.25 98.41
N ASP A 6 -12.19 -27.23 98.84
CA ASP A 6 -11.85 -28.08 99.99
C ASP A 6 -10.65 -28.98 99.70
N PHE A 7 -10.50 -29.43 98.44
CA PHE A 7 -9.35 -30.20 97.97
C PHE A 7 -8.06 -29.38 98.04
N LEU A 8 -8.04 -28.19 97.46
CA LEU A 8 -6.88 -27.28 97.50
C LEU A 8 -6.59 -26.77 98.92
N GLN A 9 -7.62 -26.60 99.75
CA GLN A 9 -7.44 -26.28 101.17
C GLN A 9 -6.84 -27.46 101.95
N ALA A 10 -7.21 -28.70 101.60
CA ALA A 10 -6.60 -29.89 102.18
C ALA A 10 -5.12 -30.01 101.80
N GLU A 11 -4.73 -29.74 100.56
CA GLU A 11 -3.33 -29.66 100.14
C GLU A 11 -2.55 -28.59 100.93
N THR A 12 -3.15 -27.41 101.09
CA THR A 12 -2.56 -26.31 101.88
C THR A 12 -2.34 -26.74 103.33
N ASN A 13 -3.34 -27.39 103.94
CA ASN A 13 -3.29 -27.82 105.34
C ASN A 13 -2.32 -28.99 105.57
N LEU A 14 -2.20 -29.88 104.58
CA LEU A 14 -1.32 -31.05 104.64
C LEU A 14 0.10 -30.75 104.17
N ALA A 15 0.32 -29.61 103.52
CA ALA A 15 1.58 -29.24 102.85
C ALA A 15 2.07 -30.31 101.86
N ILE A 16 1.13 -31.00 101.21
CA ILE A 16 1.37 -32.06 100.23
C ILE A 16 0.58 -31.72 98.97
N ASP A 17 1.23 -31.84 97.82
CA ASP A 17 0.64 -31.76 96.49
C ASP A 17 -0.08 -33.09 96.23
N LEU A 18 -1.41 -33.07 96.37
CA LEU A 18 -2.24 -34.28 96.31
C LEU A 18 -2.64 -34.62 94.87
N ASP A 19 -2.64 -33.66 93.96
CA ASP A 19 -2.97 -33.87 92.54
C ASP A 19 -1.76 -33.97 91.59
N GLY A 20 -0.56 -33.67 92.08
CA GLY A 20 0.70 -33.81 91.35
C GLY A 20 1.00 -32.65 90.39
N ASP A 21 0.37 -31.48 90.57
CA ASP A 21 0.59 -30.30 89.72
C ASP A 21 1.89 -29.52 90.04
N GLY A 22 2.63 -29.97 91.06
CA GLY A 22 3.88 -29.39 91.53
C GLY A 22 3.72 -28.23 92.53
N LYS A 23 2.49 -27.93 92.99
CA LYS A 23 2.18 -26.85 93.93
C LYS A 23 1.26 -27.37 95.04
N THR A 24 1.36 -26.80 96.24
CA THR A 24 0.43 -27.12 97.35
C THR A 24 -0.63 -26.04 97.45
N GLY A 25 -1.90 -26.37 97.22
CA GLY A 25 -3.02 -25.46 97.41
C GLY A 25 -3.28 -24.49 96.26
N PHE A 26 -3.87 -23.33 96.56
CA PHE A 26 -4.21 -22.35 95.53
C PHE A 26 -2.97 -21.84 94.81
N SER A 27 -2.89 -22.09 93.50
CA SER A 27 -1.87 -21.50 92.66
C SER A 27 -2.39 -20.21 92.05
N PHE A 28 -1.74 -19.09 92.37
CA PHE A 28 -2.06 -17.80 91.78
C PHE A 28 -1.14 -17.52 90.60
N SER A 29 -1.73 -17.34 89.43
CA SER A 29 -1.04 -16.88 88.23
C SER A 29 -1.38 -15.42 87.99
N ALA A 30 -0.47 -14.51 88.36
CA ALA A 30 -0.64 -13.09 88.10
C ALA A 30 -0.62 -12.82 86.58
N THR A 31 -1.70 -12.22 86.09
CA THR A 31 -1.87 -11.87 84.67
C THR A 31 -1.52 -10.41 84.40
N LYS A 32 -1.82 -9.49 85.35
CA LYS A 32 -1.55 -8.06 85.20
C LYS A 32 -1.33 -7.41 86.57
N THR A 33 -0.42 -6.43 86.64
CA THR A 33 -0.16 -5.66 87.87
C THR A 33 -0.51 -4.20 87.62
N VAL A 34 -1.39 -3.63 88.45
CA VAL A 34 -1.77 -2.21 88.40
C VAL A 34 -1.47 -1.57 89.76
N GLY A 35 -0.48 -0.69 89.80
CA GLY A 35 0.05 -0.16 91.06
C GLY A 35 0.56 -1.29 91.96
N THR A 36 0.00 -1.42 93.17
CA THR A 36 0.33 -2.49 94.13
C THR A 36 -0.52 -3.76 93.99
N VAL A 37 -1.53 -3.73 93.11
CA VAL A 37 -2.49 -4.84 92.95
C VAL A 37 -2.05 -5.76 91.82
N GLN A 38 -1.80 -7.01 92.14
CA GLN A 38 -1.63 -8.10 91.19
C GLN A 38 -2.98 -8.76 90.95
N PHE A 39 -3.44 -8.75 89.71
CA PHE A 39 -4.65 -9.42 89.25
C PHE A 39 -4.28 -10.67 88.47
N GLY A 40 -5.02 -11.76 88.68
CA GLY A 40 -4.75 -13.01 88.02
C GLY A 40 -5.82 -14.06 88.23
N SER A 41 -5.49 -15.31 87.91
CA SER A 41 -6.39 -16.45 88.09
C SER A 41 -5.83 -17.47 89.08
N THR A 42 -6.75 -18.22 89.66
CA THR A 42 -6.53 -19.45 90.41
C THR A 42 -7.28 -20.58 89.72
N GLN A 43 -7.12 -21.80 90.22
CA GLN A 43 -7.90 -22.96 89.74
C GLN A 43 -9.44 -22.78 89.89
N LEU A 44 -9.90 -21.84 90.73
CA LEU A 44 -11.33 -21.58 90.96
C LEU A 44 -11.89 -20.35 90.22
N GLY A 45 -11.03 -19.55 89.59
CA GLY A 45 -11.42 -18.29 88.95
C GLY A 45 -10.52 -17.12 89.34
N TYR A 46 -11.00 -15.90 89.11
CA TYR A 46 -10.22 -14.69 89.26
C TYR A 46 -9.95 -14.33 90.73
N ALA A 47 -8.73 -13.88 90.99
CA ALA A 47 -8.28 -13.44 92.30
C ALA A 47 -7.37 -12.21 92.19
N LEU A 48 -7.18 -11.52 93.30
CA LEU A 48 -6.24 -10.42 93.42
C LEU A 48 -5.39 -10.53 94.67
N PHE A 49 -4.18 -9.98 94.58
CA PHE A 49 -3.20 -9.90 95.65
C PHE A 49 -2.65 -8.48 95.73
N ASN A 50 -2.67 -7.87 96.92
CA ASN A 50 -2.25 -6.48 97.14
C ASN A 50 -1.16 -6.38 98.22
N GLY A 51 -0.22 -7.33 98.25
CA GLY A 51 0.90 -7.34 99.21
C GLY A 51 0.54 -7.64 100.68
N SER A 52 -0.74 -7.61 101.05
CA SER A 52 -1.26 -8.00 102.37
C SER A 52 -1.89 -9.39 102.27
N ASN A 53 -1.33 -10.38 102.96
CA ASN A 53 -1.93 -11.73 103.03
C ASN A 53 -3.28 -11.69 103.78
N PRO A 54 -4.31 -12.43 103.33
CA PRO A 54 -4.29 -13.50 102.31
C PRO A 54 -4.70 -13.06 100.88
N LEU A 55 -4.44 -13.92 99.90
CA LEU A 55 -4.98 -13.86 98.53
C LEU A 55 -6.52 -13.74 98.55
N LEU A 56 -7.09 -12.81 97.77
CA LEU A 56 -8.53 -12.54 97.77
C LEU A 56 -9.18 -13.05 96.48
N ALA A 57 -10.11 -14.00 96.61
CA ALA A 57 -10.97 -14.42 95.49
C ALA A 57 -11.96 -13.29 95.15
N ILE A 58 -12.06 -12.95 93.86
CA ILE A 58 -13.04 -11.99 93.39
C ILE A 58 -14.40 -12.69 93.34
N THR A 59 -15.39 -12.16 94.05
CA THR A 59 -16.70 -12.84 94.17
C THR A 59 -17.87 -11.98 93.71
N ASN A 60 -18.89 -12.61 93.14
CA ASN A 60 -20.19 -12.03 92.87
C ASN A 60 -21.27 -12.88 93.55
N ALA A 61 -22.02 -12.28 94.49
CA ALA A 61 -23.02 -12.97 95.30
C ALA A 61 -22.50 -14.28 95.96
N GLY A 62 -21.22 -14.29 96.36
CA GLY A 62 -20.57 -15.43 97.00
C GLY A 62 -19.96 -16.47 96.04
N ALA A 63 -20.22 -16.39 94.73
CA ALA A 63 -19.57 -17.22 93.72
C ALA A 63 -18.26 -16.57 93.22
N VAL A 64 -17.20 -17.36 93.03
CA VAL A 64 -15.94 -16.86 92.45
C VAL A 64 -16.17 -16.44 91.00
N ALA A 65 -15.68 -15.26 90.63
CA ALA A 65 -15.82 -14.72 89.30
C ALA A 65 -14.94 -15.50 88.30
N THR A 66 -15.53 -15.95 87.21
CA THR A 66 -14.86 -16.63 86.09
C THR A 66 -15.24 -15.95 84.77
N GLU A 67 -14.61 -16.37 83.67
CA GLU A 67 -15.08 -16.01 82.34
C GLU A 67 -16.49 -16.56 82.10
N ALA A 68 -17.41 -15.72 81.64
CA ALA A 68 -18.79 -16.10 81.36
C ALA A 68 -19.45 -15.11 80.39
N GLY A 69 -20.31 -15.62 79.49
CA GLY A 69 -21.11 -14.76 78.59
C GLY A 69 -20.28 -13.85 77.67
N GLY A 70 -19.08 -14.30 77.29
CA GLY A 70 -18.14 -13.54 76.45
C GLY A 70 -17.34 -12.47 77.21
N TRP A 71 -17.49 -12.34 78.53
CA TRP A 71 -16.71 -11.41 79.35
C TRP A 71 -15.46 -12.06 79.92
N SER A 72 -14.33 -11.40 79.73
CA SER A 72 -13.05 -11.70 80.38
C SER A 72 -12.61 -10.51 81.24
N ALA A 73 -12.13 -10.78 82.44
CA ALA A 73 -11.57 -9.75 83.31
C ALA A 73 -10.15 -9.42 82.85
N LEU A 74 -9.86 -8.13 82.71
CA LEU A 74 -8.61 -7.59 82.19
C LEU A 74 -7.60 -7.32 83.31
N ALA A 75 -8.03 -6.60 84.34
CA ALA A 75 -7.16 -6.08 85.38
C ALA A 75 -7.98 -5.61 86.59
N ALA A 76 -7.39 -5.72 87.78
CA ALA A 76 -7.88 -5.07 88.98
C ALA A 76 -6.91 -4.00 89.47
N ALA A 77 -7.44 -2.89 89.97
CA ALA A 77 -6.68 -1.79 90.55
C ALA A 77 -7.24 -1.41 91.93
N ALA A 78 -6.42 -0.80 92.78
CA ALA A 78 -6.88 -0.28 94.07
C ALA A 78 -7.77 0.95 93.85
N ALA A 79 -8.93 0.98 94.51
CA ALA A 79 -9.87 2.10 94.40
C ALA A 79 -10.54 2.38 95.76
N GLY A 80 -10.23 3.53 96.35
CA GLY A 80 -10.76 3.93 97.66
C GLY A 80 -10.41 2.91 98.75
N ASN A 81 -11.43 2.34 99.39
CA ASN A 81 -11.31 1.29 100.42
C ASN A 81 -11.47 -0.15 99.87
N GLY A 82 -11.46 -0.33 98.55
CA GLY A 82 -11.61 -1.61 97.88
C GLY A 82 -10.86 -1.65 96.56
N TYR A 83 -11.47 -2.26 95.55
CA TYR A 83 -10.84 -2.48 94.25
C TYR A 83 -11.80 -2.17 93.12
N GLU A 84 -11.25 -1.84 91.96
CA GLU A 84 -11.98 -1.80 90.70
C GLU A 84 -11.47 -2.90 89.79
N LEU A 85 -12.38 -3.58 89.09
CA LEU A 85 -12.08 -4.66 88.17
C LEU A 85 -12.66 -4.33 86.79
N TYR A 86 -11.81 -4.35 85.79
CA TYR A 86 -12.16 -4.01 84.41
C TYR A 86 -12.38 -5.28 83.60
N TRP A 87 -13.40 -5.26 82.76
CA TRP A 87 -13.81 -6.38 81.93
C TRP A 87 -13.92 -5.97 80.46
N LYS A 88 -13.63 -6.90 79.56
CA LYS A 88 -13.86 -6.78 78.12
C LYS A 88 -14.76 -7.91 77.66
N ASN A 89 -15.78 -7.58 76.90
CA ASN A 89 -16.60 -8.56 76.21
C ASN A 89 -16.01 -8.85 74.83
N SER A 90 -16.21 -10.07 74.34
CA SER A 90 -15.97 -10.51 72.96
C SER A 90 -16.55 -9.57 71.88
N ASN A 91 -17.62 -8.82 72.18
CA ASN A 91 -18.22 -7.85 71.26
C ASN A 91 -17.58 -6.45 71.32
N GLY A 92 -16.50 -6.26 72.08
CA GLY A 92 -15.76 -5.00 72.18
C GLY A 92 -16.32 -4.01 73.22
N THR A 93 -17.35 -4.39 73.99
CA THR A 93 -17.83 -3.56 75.11
C THR A 93 -16.98 -3.76 76.37
N TYR A 94 -16.89 -2.71 77.19
CA TYR A 94 -16.14 -2.71 78.43
C TYR A 94 -17.08 -2.59 79.63
N ALA A 95 -16.71 -3.17 80.77
CA ALA A 95 -17.45 -3.01 82.02
C ALA A 95 -16.50 -2.79 83.19
N LYS A 96 -17.02 -2.13 84.23
CA LYS A 96 -16.31 -1.87 85.47
C LYS A 96 -17.09 -2.44 86.65
N TRP A 97 -16.40 -3.22 87.47
CA TRP A 97 -16.86 -3.71 88.75
C TRP A 97 -16.20 -2.92 89.87
N ILE A 98 -16.99 -2.53 90.86
CA ILE A 98 -16.53 -1.93 92.12
C ILE A 98 -16.61 -3.01 93.18
N LEU A 99 -15.48 -3.35 93.76
CA LEU A 99 -15.31 -4.38 94.78
C LEU A 99 -15.04 -3.72 96.13
N ASN A 100 -15.52 -4.34 97.22
CA ASN A 100 -15.14 -3.93 98.57
C ASN A 100 -13.73 -4.41 98.96
N SER A 101 -13.30 -4.14 100.19
CA SER A 101 -11.99 -4.56 100.71
C SER A 101 -11.73 -6.08 100.69
N SER A 102 -12.80 -6.89 100.65
CA SER A 102 -12.73 -8.36 100.57
C SER A 102 -12.86 -8.89 99.14
N ALA A 103 -12.70 -8.03 98.13
CA ALA A 103 -12.86 -8.34 96.70
C ALA A 103 -14.25 -8.86 96.29
N ALA A 104 -15.29 -8.59 97.09
CA ALA A 104 -16.67 -8.91 96.73
C ALA A 104 -17.32 -7.78 95.94
N LEU A 105 -18.02 -8.12 94.86
CA LEU A 105 -18.74 -7.19 94.00
C LEU A 105 -19.80 -6.42 94.78
N THR A 106 -19.71 -5.09 94.74
CA THR A 106 -20.73 -4.19 95.28
C THR A 106 -21.60 -3.59 94.18
N ARG A 107 -20.99 -3.27 93.03
CA ARG A 107 -21.69 -2.68 91.87
C ARG A 107 -20.93 -2.97 90.58
N GLY A 108 -21.64 -3.39 89.53
CA GLY A 108 -21.08 -3.58 88.19
C GLY A 108 -21.91 -2.86 87.13
N PHE A 109 -21.26 -2.25 86.15
CA PHE A 109 -21.93 -1.56 85.04
C PHE A 109 -21.05 -1.55 83.77
N VAL A 110 -21.68 -1.48 82.61
CA VAL A 110 -21.00 -1.28 81.31
C VAL A 110 -20.50 0.16 81.25
N ILE A 111 -19.29 0.36 80.75
CA ILE A 111 -18.68 1.68 80.56
C ILE A 111 -18.43 1.93 79.07
N SER A 112 -18.38 3.20 78.67
CA SER A 112 -18.03 3.53 77.29
C SER A 112 -16.55 3.24 77.03
N THR A 113 -16.18 3.04 75.76
CA THR A 113 -14.76 2.93 75.37
C THR A 113 -13.97 4.18 75.79
N ALA A 114 -14.59 5.37 75.77
CA ALA A 114 -13.96 6.59 76.26
C ALA A 114 -13.62 6.52 77.76
N ASP A 115 -14.56 6.06 78.58
CA ASP A 115 -14.36 5.91 80.03
C ASP A 115 -13.32 4.83 80.34
N PHE A 116 -13.27 3.76 79.54
CA PHE A 116 -12.24 2.72 79.66
C PHE A 116 -10.84 3.26 79.35
N LEU A 117 -10.65 3.93 78.20
CA LEU A 117 -9.36 4.52 77.83
C LEU A 117 -8.93 5.64 78.80
N GLN A 118 -9.90 6.38 79.36
CA GLN A 118 -9.62 7.33 80.44
C GLN A 118 -9.15 6.63 81.72
N ALA A 119 -9.68 5.44 82.03
CA ALA A 119 -9.20 4.65 83.16
C ALA A 119 -7.74 4.19 82.96
N GLU A 120 -7.37 3.74 81.76
CA GLU A 120 -5.97 3.42 81.44
C GLU A 120 -5.04 4.60 81.64
N THR A 121 -5.48 5.80 81.21
CA THR A 121 -4.74 7.05 81.40
C THR A 121 -4.57 7.36 82.88
N ASN A 122 -5.65 7.26 83.67
CA ASN A 122 -5.63 7.56 85.10
C ASN A 122 -4.77 6.58 85.89
N LEU A 123 -4.74 5.31 85.48
CA LEU A 123 -3.96 4.24 86.10
C LEU A 123 -2.53 4.14 85.54
N ALA A 124 -2.19 4.93 84.53
CA ALA A 124 -0.94 4.87 83.78
C ALA A 124 -0.55 3.43 83.37
N THR A 125 -1.55 2.61 83.03
CA THR A 125 -1.39 1.18 82.75
C THR A 125 -2.23 0.79 81.55
N ASP A 126 -1.63 0.06 80.62
CA ASP A 126 -2.31 -0.57 79.48
C ASP A 126 -3.15 -1.75 80.01
N LEU A 127 -4.47 -1.57 80.11
CA LEU A 127 -5.37 -2.53 80.72
C LEU A 127 -5.78 -3.62 79.72
N ASP A 128 -5.92 -3.32 78.43
CA ASP A 128 -6.37 -4.30 77.43
C ASP A 128 -5.25 -4.94 76.57
N GLY A 129 -4.00 -4.53 76.78
CA GLY A 129 -2.82 -5.13 76.18
C GLY A 129 -2.53 -4.68 74.76
N ASP A 130 -3.05 -3.53 74.32
CA ASP A 130 -2.82 -2.98 72.97
C ASP A 130 -1.44 -2.29 72.80
N GLY A 131 -0.65 -2.23 73.88
CA GLY A 131 0.68 -1.62 73.92
C GLY A 131 0.67 -0.11 74.12
N LYS A 132 -0.48 0.52 74.35
CA LYS A 132 -0.65 1.95 74.57
C LYS A 132 -1.48 2.20 75.83
N THR A 133 -1.28 3.36 76.45
CA THR A 133 -2.12 3.82 77.56
C THR A 133 -3.11 4.85 77.05
N GLY A 134 -4.41 4.56 77.11
CA GLY A 134 -5.46 5.50 76.75
C GLY A 134 -5.66 5.68 75.25
N PHE A 135 -6.06 6.87 74.81
CA PHE A 135 -6.35 7.09 73.40
C PHE A 135 -5.12 6.94 72.51
N SER A 136 -5.22 6.04 71.55
CA SER A 136 -4.29 5.95 70.43
C SER A 136 -4.71 6.96 69.35
N PHE A 137 -3.73 7.67 68.79
CA PHE A 137 -3.96 8.61 67.71
C PHE A 137 -3.03 8.27 66.55
N SER A 138 -3.62 8.10 65.36
CA SER A 138 -2.90 7.94 64.11
C SER A 138 -3.11 9.18 63.27
N ALA A 139 -2.10 10.05 63.21
CA ALA A 139 -2.14 11.24 62.38
C ALA A 139 -2.15 10.86 60.89
N VAL A 140 -3.13 11.38 60.16
CA VAL A 140 -3.29 11.20 58.71
C VAL A 140 -2.73 12.42 57.96
N LYS A 141 -2.96 13.63 58.47
CA LYS A 141 -2.52 14.87 57.82
C LYS A 141 -2.19 15.95 58.86
N THR A 142 -1.17 16.75 58.60
CA THR A 142 -0.76 17.86 59.48
C THR A 142 -0.81 19.17 58.70
N ILE A 143 -1.58 20.15 59.19
CA ILE A 143 -1.71 21.49 58.58
C ILE A 143 -1.37 22.53 59.64
N GLY A 144 -0.27 23.25 59.43
CA GLY A 144 0.27 24.15 60.45
C GLY A 144 0.56 23.41 61.75
N THR A 145 -0.10 23.79 62.85
CA THR A 145 0.04 23.15 64.17
C THR A 145 -1.01 22.06 64.45
N VAL A 146 -1.92 21.81 63.50
CA VAL A 146 -3.03 20.86 63.69
C VAL A 146 -2.69 19.54 63.02
N GLN A 147 -2.68 18.48 63.82
CA GLN A 147 -2.61 17.09 63.36
C GLN A 147 -4.03 16.53 63.33
N PHE A 148 -4.48 16.09 62.16
CA PHE A 148 -5.76 15.43 61.95
C PHE A 148 -5.55 13.94 61.72
N GLY A 149 -6.43 13.10 62.25
CA GLY A 149 -6.34 11.66 62.05
C GLY A 149 -7.46 10.88 62.73
N SER A 150 -7.20 9.61 63.01
CA SER A 150 -8.16 8.70 63.64
C SER A 150 -7.71 8.24 65.03
N SER A 151 -8.70 7.88 65.84
CA SER A 151 -8.57 7.28 67.17
C SER A 151 -9.52 6.10 67.31
N GLN A 152 -9.48 5.36 68.42
CA GLN A 152 -10.41 4.25 68.68
C GLN A 152 -11.89 4.68 68.70
N LEU A 153 -12.19 5.99 68.84
CA LEU A 153 -13.57 6.51 68.86
C LEU A 153 -14.04 7.09 67.52
N GLY A 154 -13.14 7.27 66.55
CA GLY A 154 -13.41 7.98 65.29
C GLY A 154 -12.38 9.07 65.00
N TYR A 155 -12.78 10.08 64.23
CA TYR A 155 -11.90 11.17 63.84
C TYR A 155 -11.55 12.07 65.03
N ALA A 156 -10.28 12.42 65.11
CA ALA A 156 -9.72 13.25 66.17
C ALA A 156 -8.70 14.23 65.61
N LEU A 157 -8.45 15.28 66.37
CA LEU A 157 -7.38 16.23 66.09
C LEU A 157 -6.55 16.50 67.34
N LYS A 158 -5.29 16.85 67.12
CA LYS A 158 -4.34 17.26 68.13
C LYS A 158 -3.68 18.55 67.69
N ASN A 159 -3.62 19.53 68.59
CA ASN A 159 -2.85 20.75 68.41
C ASN A 159 -1.74 20.77 69.46
N ASN A 160 -0.58 21.37 69.17
CA ASN A 160 0.62 21.34 70.01
C ASN A 160 0.39 21.69 71.50
N ASN A 161 -0.68 22.43 71.81
CA ASN A 161 -1.03 22.88 73.17
C ASN A 161 -2.25 22.19 73.80
N ASN A 162 -2.93 21.28 73.10
CA ASN A 162 -4.18 20.67 73.56
C ASN A 162 -4.07 19.14 73.65
N PRO A 163 -4.78 18.51 74.59
CA PRO A 163 -4.95 17.06 74.58
C PRO A 163 -5.64 16.60 73.29
N LEU A 164 -5.61 15.30 73.00
CA LEU A 164 -6.33 14.73 71.86
C LEU A 164 -7.83 15.08 71.96
N LEU A 165 -8.37 15.74 70.94
CA LEU A 165 -9.78 16.12 70.88
C LEU A 165 -10.51 15.24 69.87
N ALA A 166 -11.53 14.51 70.33
CA ALA A 166 -12.46 13.83 69.44
C ALA A 166 -13.28 14.88 68.69
N ILE A 167 -13.42 14.72 67.37
CA ILE A 167 -14.27 15.61 66.59
C ILE A 167 -15.71 15.15 66.77
N THR A 168 -16.61 16.05 67.14
CA THR A 168 -18.00 15.68 67.50
C THR A 168 -19.04 16.45 66.72
N ASN A 169 -20.17 15.80 66.46
CA ASN A 169 -21.40 16.41 65.94
C ASN A 169 -22.55 16.09 66.91
N ALA A 170 -23.15 17.12 67.51
CA ALA A 170 -24.18 16.98 68.53
C ALA A 170 -23.80 16.00 69.68
N GLY A 171 -22.52 15.96 70.05
CA GLY A 171 -21.99 15.08 71.09
C GLY A 171 -21.60 13.67 70.63
N ALA A 172 -21.96 13.26 69.41
CA ALA A 172 -21.51 11.99 68.83
C ALA A 172 -20.15 12.18 68.15
N VAL A 173 -19.23 11.21 68.31
CA VAL A 173 -17.92 11.27 67.65
C VAL A 173 -18.08 11.06 66.14
N ALA A 174 -17.44 11.93 65.37
CA ALA A 174 -17.47 11.90 63.92
C ALA A 174 -16.71 10.68 63.40
N THR A 175 -17.35 9.91 62.53
CA THR A 175 -16.82 8.71 61.89
C THR A 175 -17.16 8.74 60.39
N GLU A 176 -16.62 7.79 59.62
CA GLU A 176 -17.07 7.60 58.23
C GLU A 176 -18.52 7.13 58.20
N ALA A 177 -19.38 7.90 57.54
CA ALA A 177 -20.80 7.59 57.46
C ALA A 177 -21.44 8.18 56.20
N GLY A 178 -22.40 7.47 55.61
CA GLY A 178 -23.17 7.97 54.46
C GLY A 178 -22.30 8.31 53.24
N GLY A 179 -21.12 7.68 53.12
CA GLY A 179 -20.20 7.91 52.03
C GLY A 179 -19.22 9.07 52.23
N TRP A 180 -19.26 9.74 53.37
CA TRP A 180 -18.37 10.85 53.71
C TRP A 180 -17.14 10.36 54.48
N SER A 181 -15.96 10.80 54.04
CA SER A 181 -14.70 10.65 54.76
C SER A 181 -14.10 12.03 55.01
N ALA A 182 -13.61 12.23 56.23
CA ALA A 182 -12.93 13.45 56.60
C ALA A 182 -11.48 13.41 56.09
N LEU A 183 -11.06 14.46 55.39
CA LEU A 183 -9.77 14.54 54.71
C LEU A 183 -8.69 15.17 55.59
N ALA A 184 -9.00 16.31 56.18
CA ALA A 184 -8.04 17.13 56.91
C ALA A 184 -8.73 18.15 57.81
N ALA A 185 -8.07 18.53 58.89
CA ALA A 185 -8.46 19.66 59.72
C ALA A 185 -7.33 20.71 59.79
N SER A 186 -7.71 22.00 59.82
CA SER A 186 -6.80 23.13 59.97
C SER A 186 -7.30 24.07 61.08
N ALA A 187 -6.41 24.91 61.60
CA ALA A 187 -6.80 25.94 62.57
C ALA A 187 -7.57 27.08 61.87
N ALA A 188 -8.68 27.52 62.47
CA ALA A 188 -9.48 28.61 61.93
C ALA A 188 -10.09 29.46 63.05
N GLY A 189 -9.68 30.72 63.15
CA GLY A 189 -10.11 31.63 64.22
C GLY A 189 -9.84 31.04 65.61
N ASN A 190 -10.90 30.87 66.42
CA ASN A 190 -10.84 30.28 67.76
C ASN A 190 -11.10 28.76 67.79
N GLY A 191 -11.15 28.10 66.63
CA GLY A 191 -11.46 26.69 66.50
C GLY A 191 -10.76 26.06 65.31
N TYR A 192 -11.49 25.22 64.57
CA TYR A 192 -10.91 24.44 63.47
C TYR A 192 -11.85 24.41 62.26
N GLU A 193 -11.30 24.22 61.08
CA GLU A 193 -12.05 23.83 59.88
C GLU A 193 -11.75 22.37 59.57
N LEU A 194 -12.77 21.59 59.22
CA LEU A 194 -12.64 20.20 58.82
C LEU A 194 -13.24 19.99 57.43
N TYR A 195 -12.45 19.42 56.52
CA TYR A 195 -12.84 19.18 55.13
C TYR A 195 -13.23 17.72 54.93
N TRP A 196 -14.30 17.52 54.18
CA TRP A 196 -14.87 16.21 53.88
C TRP A 196 -14.98 15.99 52.38
N LYS A 197 -14.86 14.73 51.97
CA LYS A 197 -15.13 14.25 50.61
C LYS A 197 -16.14 13.13 50.67
N ASN A 198 -17.13 13.19 49.79
CA ASN A 198 -18.07 12.10 49.58
C ASN A 198 -17.59 11.22 48.41
N TYR A 199 -17.94 9.93 48.38
CA TYR A 199 -17.63 9.04 47.25
C TYR A 199 -18.16 9.55 45.91
N ASN A 200 -19.23 10.38 45.91
CA ASN A 200 -19.79 10.98 44.70
C ASN A 200 -19.05 12.23 44.20
N GLY A 201 -17.92 12.60 44.83
CA GLY A 201 -17.09 13.74 44.43
C GLY A 201 -17.56 15.09 44.96
N THR A 202 -18.56 15.13 45.84
CA THR A 202 -18.94 16.37 46.55
C THR A 202 -18.07 16.62 47.77
N TYR A 203 -17.88 17.90 48.09
CA TYR A 203 -17.07 18.35 49.22
C TYR A 203 -17.92 19.07 50.26
N ALA A 204 -17.53 18.99 51.52
CA ALA A 204 -18.13 19.76 52.59
C ALA A 204 -17.06 20.36 53.50
N LYS A 205 -17.38 21.49 54.12
CA LYS A 205 -16.58 22.12 55.17
C LYS A 205 -17.38 22.22 56.45
N TRP A 206 -16.79 21.72 57.53
CA TRP A 206 -17.27 21.87 58.90
C TRP A 206 -16.47 22.95 59.60
N ILE A 207 -17.15 23.84 60.31
CA ILE A 207 -16.55 24.76 61.26
C ILE A 207 -16.70 24.14 62.66
N LEU A 208 -15.60 24.01 63.36
CA LEU A 208 -15.53 23.43 64.70
C LEU A 208 -15.14 24.52 65.70
N ASN A 209 -15.64 24.43 66.94
CA ASN A 209 -15.18 25.28 68.03
C ASN A 209 -13.83 24.79 68.61
N SER A 210 -13.33 25.46 69.66
CA SER A 210 -12.06 25.13 70.32
C SER A 210 -12.01 23.71 70.91
N SER A 211 -13.17 23.09 71.16
CA SER A 211 -13.30 21.71 71.67
C SER A 211 -13.54 20.69 70.56
N ALA A 212 -13.31 21.05 69.29
CA ALA A 212 -13.54 20.21 68.11
C ALA A 212 -15.00 19.75 67.92
N ALA A 213 -15.97 20.49 68.49
CA ALA A 213 -17.39 20.25 68.26
C ALA A 213 -17.91 21.08 67.08
N LEU A 214 -18.69 20.45 66.20
CA LEU A 214 -19.31 21.07 65.04
C LEU A 214 -20.22 22.24 65.46
N THR A 215 -19.98 23.41 64.88
CA THR A 215 -20.84 24.59 65.01
C THR A 215 -21.66 24.85 63.75
N SER A 216 -21.07 24.62 62.57
CA SER A 216 -21.78 24.71 61.29
C SER A 216 -21.13 23.82 60.22
N GLY A 217 -21.93 23.33 59.27
CA GLY A 217 -21.44 22.54 58.14
C GLY A 217 -22.09 23.01 56.83
N LEU A 218 -21.31 23.08 55.76
CA LEU A 218 -21.78 23.52 54.44
C LEU A 218 -21.19 22.64 53.34
N LEU A 219 -22.00 22.31 52.32
CA LEU A 219 -21.51 21.78 51.05
C LEU A 219 -20.77 22.88 50.29
N ILE A 220 -19.54 22.61 49.89
CA ILE A 220 -18.71 23.57 49.15
C ILE A 220 -18.54 23.09 47.72
N SER A 221 -18.40 24.02 46.78
CA SER A 221 -18.10 23.67 45.39
C SER A 221 -16.69 23.11 45.28
N THR A 222 -16.41 22.37 44.21
CA THR A 222 -15.03 21.94 43.90
C THR A 222 -14.09 23.14 43.78
N ALA A 223 -14.57 24.28 43.26
CA ALA A 223 -13.78 25.52 43.18
C ALA A 223 -13.37 26.02 44.57
N ASP A 224 -14.31 26.07 45.51
CA ASP A 224 -14.06 26.51 46.88
C ASP A 224 -13.12 25.54 47.62
N PHE A 225 -13.24 24.24 47.36
CA PHE A 225 -12.34 23.23 47.91
C PHE A 225 -10.90 23.41 47.41
N LEU A 226 -10.69 23.52 46.10
CA LEU A 226 -9.36 23.75 45.50
C LEU A 226 -8.76 25.11 45.93
N GLN A 227 -9.62 26.12 46.13
CA GLN A 227 -9.17 27.39 46.70
C GLN A 227 -8.72 27.23 48.16
N ALA A 228 -9.37 26.37 48.95
CA ALA A 228 -8.94 26.06 50.31
C ALA A 228 -7.56 25.39 50.33
N GLU A 229 -7.28 24.46 49.41
CA GLU A 229 -5.94 23.87 49.26
C GLU A 229 -4.88 24.94 48.98
N THR A 230 -5.20 25.88 48.08
CA THR A 230 -4.32 27.01 47.74
C THR A 230 -4.07 27.90 48.95
N ASN A 231 -5.12 28.24 49.70
CA ASN A 231 -5.02 29.09 50.90
C ASN A 231 -4.22 28.44 52.02
N LEU A 232 -4.32 27.12 52.16
CA LEU A 232 -3.61 26.33 53.17
C LEU A 232 -2.24 25.84 52.69
N ALA A 233 -1.87 26.11 51.43
CA ALA A 233 -0.68 25.59 50.76
C ALA A 233 -0.47 24.08 51.00
N THR A 234 -1.56 23.32 50.98
CA THR A 234 -1.57 21.88 51.32
C THR A 234 -2.52 21.14 50.40
N ASP A 235 -2.07 20.00 49.87
CA ASP A 235 -2.89 19.03 49.16
C ASP A 235 -3.81 18.35 50.18
N LEU A 236 -5.12 18.64 50.14
CA LEU A 236 -6.08 18.17 51.13
C LEU A 236 -6.61 16.78 50.77
N ASP A 237 -6.82 16.46 49.50
CA ASP A 237 -7.43 15.19 49.08
C ASP A 237 -6.42 14.11 48.64
N GLY A 238 -5.14 14.42 48.61
CA GLY A 238 -4.04 13.49 48.35
C GLY A 238 -3.82 13.20 46.87
N ASP A 239 -4.28 14.07 45.96
CA ASP A 239 -4.09 13.89 44.50
C ASP A 239 -2.67 14.28 44.00
N GLY A 240 -1.82 14.76 44.90
CA GLY A 240 -0.44 15.18 44.63
C GLY A 240 -0.33 16.61 44.11
N LYS A 241 -1.41 17.39 44.09
CA LYS A 241 -1.45 18.77 43.59
C LYS A 241 -2.07 19.68 44.65
N ILE A 242 -1.69 20.97 44.60
CA ILE A 242 -2.27 21.99 45.48
C ILE A 242 -3.18 22.86 44.62
N GLY A 243 -4.49 22.81 44.86
CA GLY A 243 -5.47 23.64 44.20
C GLY A 243 -5.71 23.24 42.74
N PHE A 244 -5.96 24.23 41.88
CA PHE A 244 -6.26 23.96 40.49
C PHE A 244 -5.09 23.32 39.77
N SER A 245 -5.33 22.11 39.25
CA SER A 245 -4.45 21.49 38.29
C SER A 245 -4.73 22.09 36.91
N PHE A 246 -3.66 22.40 36.18
CA PHE A 246 -3.76 22.92 34.82
C PHE A 246 -2.93 22.04 33.89
N SER A 247 -3.59 21.51 32.87
CA SER A 247 -2.94 20.82 31.77
C SER A 247 -2.97 21.70 30.53
N ALA A 248 -1.84 22.30 30.18
CA ALA A 248 -1.72 23.12 28.98
C ALA A 248 -1.91 22.24 27.73
N ALA A 249 -2.88 22.59 26.89
CA ALA A 249 -3.15 21.94 25.62
C ALA A 249 -2.45 22.67 24.46
N LYS A 250 -2.45 24.01 24.48
CA LYS A 250 -1.85 24.83 23.42
C LYS A 250 -1.30 26.13 23.99
N THR A 251 -0.18 26.62 23.45
CA THR A 251 0.43 27.89 23.86
C THR A 251 0.54 28.82 22.65
N ILE A 252 -0.02 30.02 22.75
CA ILE A 252 0.02 31.05 21.70
C ILE A 252 0.59 32.33 22.31
N GLY A 253 1.78 32.72 21.86
CA GLY A 253 2.53 33.82 22.49
C GLY A 253 2.77 33.54 23.98
N THR A 254 2.25 34.40 24.86
CA THR A 254 2.35 34.25 26.32
C THR A 254 1.16 33.54 26.96
N VAL A 255 0.15 33.15 26.17
CA VAL A 255 -1.10 32.55 26.66
C VAL A 255 -1.02 31.04 26.54
N GLN A 256 -1.11 30.35 27.66
CA GLN A 256 -1.29 28.90 27.74
C GLN A 256 -2.78 28.63 27.89
N PHE A 257 -3.37 27.92 26.94
CA PHE A 257 -4.73 27.43 26.97
C PHE A 257 -4.75 25.94 27.29
N GLY A 258 -5.73 25.48 28.08
CA GLY A 258 -5.86 24.08 28.43
C GLY A 258 -7.06 23.78 29.31
N SER A 259 -6.99 22.68 30.04
CA SER A 259 -8.05 22.20 30.91
C SER A 259 -7.62 22.18 32.38
N SER A 260 -8.62 22.29 33.25
CA SER A 260 -8.55 22.18 34.70
C SER A 260 -9.63 21.22 35.21
N GLN A 261 -9.66 20.92 36.51
CA GLN A 261 -10.72 20.09 37.10
C GLN A 261 -12.14 20.68 36.93
N LEU A 262 -12.28 21.97 36.60
CA LEU A 262 -13.58 22.63 36.42
C LEU A 262 -13.98 22.85 34.95
N GLY A 263 -13.07 22.61 34.00
CA GLY A 263 -13.27 22.93 32.58
C GLY A 263 -12.10 23.69 31.98
N TYR A 264 -12.36 24.45 30.93
CA TYR A 264 -11.33 25.19 30.20
C TYR A 264 -10.78 26.37 31.01
N ALA A 265 -9.46 26.52 30.96
CA ALA A 265 -8.74 27.56 31.67
C ALA A 265 -7.60 28.10 30.80
N LEU A 266 -7.15 29.30 31.15
CA LEU A 266 -5.96 29.89 30.55
C LEU A 266 -5.03 30.46 31.62
N LYS A 267 -3.75 30.49 31.29
CA LYS A 267 -2.70 31.10 32.10
C LYS A 267 -1.87 32.03 31.22
N ASN A 268 -1.62 33.23 31.70
CA ASN A 268 -0.69 34.17 31.07
C ASN A 268 0.45 34.43 32.06
N ASN A 269 1.67 34.68 31.59
CA ASN A 269 2.89 34.77 32.42
C ASN A 269 2.77 35.68 33.66
N ASN A 270 1.85 36.65 33.65
CA ASN A 270 1.63 37.60 34.74
C ASN A 270 0.36 37.36 35.59
N ASN A 271 -0.48 36.38 35.23
CA ASN A 271 -1.76 36.15 35.88
C ASN A 271 -1.84 34.75 36.53
N PRO A 272 -2.57 34.62 37.66
CA PRO A 272 -2.94 33.30 38.17
C PRO A 272 -3.77 32.56 37.13
N LEU A 273 -3.94 31.24 37.31
CA LEU A 273 -4.80 30.44 36.44
C LEU A 273 -6.21 31.04 36.41
N LEU A 274 -6.71 31.38 35.22
CA LEU A 274 -8.04 31.95 35.01
C LEU A 274 -8.96 30.90 34.39
N ALA A 275 -10.07 30.60 35.07
CA ALA A 275 -11.14 29.81 34.47
C ALA A 275 -11.82 30.62 33.37
N ILE A 276 -12.05 30.00 32.21
CA ILE A 276 -12.81 30.63 31.14
C ILE A 276 -14.28 30.52 31.50
N THR A 277 -15.02 31.63 31.50
CA THR A 277 -16.41 31.63 31.98
C THR A 277 -17.39 32.22 30.97
N ASN A 278 -18.61 31.70 30.97
CA ASN A 278 -19.77 32.26 30.28
C ASN A 278 -20.88 32.48 31.30
N ALA A 279 -21.28 33.74 31.49
CA ALA A 279 -22.26 34.15 32.51
C ALA A 279 -21.97 33.58 33.92
N GLY A 280 -20.68 33.49 34.28
CA GLY A 280 -20.21 32.97 35.57
C GLY A 280 -20.05 31.45 35.65
N ALA A 281 -20.55 30.68 34.67
CA ALA A 281 -20.30 29.24 34.59
C ALA A 281 -18.98 28.95 33.87
N VAL A 282 -18.19 27.99 34.36
CA VAL A 282 -16.94 27.58 33.71
C VAL A 282 -17.25 26.89 32.38
N ALA A 283 -16.55 27.32 31.34
CA ALA A 283 -16.71 26.80 30.00
C ALA A 283 -16.19 25.36 29.92
N THR A 284 -17.01 24.47 29.37
CA THR A 284 -16.73 23.04 29.17
C THR A 284 -17.16 22.63 27.77
N GLU A 285 -16.85 21.41 27.35
CA GLU A 285 -17.38 20.84 26.12
C GLU A 285 -18.90 20.65 26.23
N ALA A 286 -19.65 21.21 25.28
CA ALA A 286 -21.11 21.13 25.28
C ALA A 286 -21.68 21.29 23.87
N GLY A 287 -22.75 20.55 23.55
CA GLY A 287 -23.46 20.69 22.27
C GLY A 287 -22.59 20.43 21.03
N GLY A 288 -21.59 19.55 21.15
CA GLY A 288 -20.63 19.23 20.10
C GLY A 288 -19.52 20.27 19.90
N TRP A 289 -19.45 21.31 20.74
CA TRP A 289 -18.39 22.31 20.70
C TRP A 289 -17.25 21.96 21.66
N SER A 290 -16.03 22.04 21.14
CA SER A 290 -14.79 21.91 21.90
C SER A 290 -13.90 23.14 21.64
N ALA A 291 -13.31 23.67 22.70
CA ALA A 291 -12.39 24.80 22.60
C ALA A 291 -11.02 24.34 22.12
N LEU A 292 -10.48 25.00 21.10
CA LEU A 292 -9.22 24.64 20.44
C LEU A 292 -8.02 25.36 21.07
N ALA A 293 -8.14 26.67 21.24
CA ALA A 293 -7.04 27.52 21.67
C ALA A 293 -7.54 28.88 22.15
N ALA A 294 -6.77 29.52 23.03
CA ALA A 294 -6.93 30.92 23.37
C ALA A 294 -5.66 31.71 23.01
N ALA A 295 -5.84 32.93 22.53
CA ALA A 295 -4.77 33.88 22.22
C ALA A 295 -5.04 35.24 22.88
N ALA A 296 -4.00 36.03 23.13
CA ALA A 296 -4.16 37.39 23.64
C ALA A 296 -4.77 38.30 22.56
N ALA A 297 -5.80 39.08 22.93
CA ALA A 297 -6.47 40.00 22.01
C ALA A 297 -6.85 41.31 22.72
N GLY A 298 -6.20 42.41 22.34
CA GLY A 298 -6.41 43.72 22.98
C GLY A 298 -6.18 43.67 24.50
N ASN A 299 -7.22 44.00 25.27
CA ASN A 299 -7.19 43.97 26.75
C ASN A 299 -7.66 42.64 27.36
N GLY A 300 -7.88 41.61 26.55
CA GLY A 300 -8.38 40.32 26.98
C GLY A 300 -7.85 39.18 26.11
N TYR A 301 -8.74 38.27 25.74
CA TYR A 301 -8.38 37.07 24.99
C TYR A 301 -9.40 36.77 23.90
N GLU A 302 -8.99 36.07 22.86
CA GLU A 302 -9.91 35.40 21.94
C GLU A 302 -9.77 33.89 22.10
N LEU A 303 -10.90 33.19 22.09
CA LEU A 303 -10.99 31.75 22.23
C LEU A 303 -11.67 31.15 21.01
N TYR A 304 -11.01 30.19 20.38
CA TYR A 304 -11.48 29.53 19.18
C TYR A 304 -12.11 28.18 19.51
N TRP A 305 -13.20 27.88 18.83
CA TRP A 305 -13.98 26.67 19.04
C TRP A 305 -14.20 25.94 17.72
N LYS A 306 -14.31 24.62 17.79
CA LYS A 306 -14.72 23.76 16.69
C LYS A 306 -15.93 22.93 17.12
N ASN A 307 -16.92 22.87 16.26
CA ASN A 307 -18.06 21.99 16.43
C ASN A 307 -17.80 20.64 15.74
N SER A 308 -18.41 19.58 16.23
CA SER A 308 -18.40 18.25 15.59
C SER A 308 -18.92 18.25 14.15
N SER A 309 -19.72 19.24 13.76
CA SER A 309 -20.18 19.47 12.38
C SER A 309 -19.13 20.11 11.45
N GLY A 310 -17.96 20.50 11.98
CA GLY A 310 -16.91 21.19 11.22
C GLY A 310 -17.09 22.71 11.13
N THR A 311 -18.05 23.29 11.86
CA THR A 311 -18.19 24.75 12.00
C THR A 311 -17.27 25.30 13.07
N TYR A 312 -16.80 26.54 12.89
CA TYR A 312 -15.91 27.23 13.82
C TYR A 312 -16.61 28.40 14.49
N ALA A 313 -16.21 28.73 15.71
CA ALA A 313 -16.70 29.92 16.41
C ALA A 313 -15.56 30.63 17.14
N LYS A 314 -15.76 31.92 17.38
CA LYS A 314 -14.84 32.75 18.14
C LYS A 314 -15.55 33.42 19.30
N TRP A 315 -14.95 33.30 20.48
CA TRP A 315 -15.33 34.02 21.69
C TRP A 315 -14.34 35.14 21.94
N ILE A 316 -14.83 36.32 22.30
CA ILE A 316 -14.05 37.43 22.81
C ILE A 316 -14.23 37.44 24.32
N LEU A 317 -13.12 37.41 25.04
CA LEU A 317 -13.04 37.35 26.49
C LEU A 317 -12.42 38.64 27.03
N ASN A 318 -12.85 39.09 28.21
CA ASN A 318 -12.19 40.18 28.92
C ASN A 318 -10.89 39.73 29.63
N SER A 319 -10.22 40.63 30.35
CA SER A 319 -8.97 40.36 31.08
C SER A 319 -9.09 39.27 32.16
N SER A 320 -10.30 39.00 32.64
CA SER A 320 -10.61 37.93 33.62
C SER A 320 -11.07 36.63 32.96
N ALA A 321 -10.87 36.47 31.64
CA ALA A 321 -11.29 35.31 30.85
C ALA A 321 -12.82 35.05 30.85
N ALA A 322 -13.62 36.08 31.12
CA ALA A 322 -15.08 36.00 31.01
C ALA A 322 -15.55 36.42 29.61
N LEU A 323 -16.48 35.64 29.04
CA LEU A 323 -17.07 35.88 27.73
C LEU A 323 -17.78 37.25 27.67
N THR A 324 -17.39 38.08 26.71
CA THR A 324 -18.07 39.34 26.39
C THR A 324 -18.91 39.24 25.13
N SER A 325 -18.47 38.48 24.13
CA SER A 325 -19.23 38.22 22.90
C SER A 325 -18.76 36.93 22.23
N GLY A 326 -19.65 36.25 21.51
CA GLY A 326 -19.33 35.04 20.77
C GLY A 326 -20.14 34.92 19.49
N PHE A 327 -19.52 34.45 18.41
CA PHE A 327 -20.16 34.28 17.11
C PHE A 327 -19.52 33.13 16.33
N VAL A 328 -20.31 32.51 15.45
CA VAL A 328 -19.82 31.53 14.47
C VAL A 328 -19.02 32.28 13.41
N ILE A 329 -17.89 31.73 13.00
CA ILE A 329 -17.00 32.28 11.97
C ILE A 329 -16.94 31.34 10.77
N SER A 330 -16.68 31.90 9.59
CA SER A 330 -16.46 31.07 8.41
C SER A 330 -15.13 30.30 8.53
N THR A 331 -14.99 29.20 7.80
CA THR A 331 -13.71 28.49 7.70
C THR A 331 -12.60 29.41 7.17
N ALA A 332 -12.92 30.34 6.27
CA ALA A 332 -11.95 31.33 5.77
C ALA A 332 -11.43 32.24 6.89
N ASP A 333 -12.33 32.76 7.73
CA ASP A 333 -11.96 33.61 8.87
C ASP A 333 -11.14 32.85 9.91
N PHE A 334 -11.46 31.57 10.12
CA PHE A 334 -10.69 30.70 11.02
C PHE A 334 -9.26 30.47 10.50
N LEU A 335 -9.10 30.08 9.23
CA LEU A 335 -7.77 29.88 8.62
C LEU A 335 -6.96 31.19 8.54
N GLN A 336 -7.63 32.33 8.37
CA GLN A 336 -6.98 33.63 8.47
C GLN A 336 -6.51 33.92 9.89
N ALA A 337 -7.24 33.49 10.92
CA ALA A 337 -6.80 33.62 12.30
C ALA A 337 -5.54 32.77 12.58
N GLU A 338 -5.47 31.54 12.07
CA GLU A 338 -4.25 30.72 12.16
C GLU A 338 -3.05 31.41 11.53
N THR A 339 -3.26 32.02 10.35
CA THR A 339 -2.23 32.80 9.65
C THR A 339 -1.77 33.99 10.48
N ASN A 340 -2.72 34.76 11.05
CA ASN A 340 -2.42 35.93 11.85
C ASN A 340 -1.69 35.59 13.16
N LEU A 341 -2.01 34.44 13.75
CA LEU A 341 -1.40 33.94 14.99
C LEU A 341 -0.14 33.09 14.73
N ALA A 342 0.19 32.83 13.46
CA ALA A 342 1.26 31.93 13.04
C ALA A 342 1.23 30.57 13.78
N THR A 343 0.04 30.04 14.03
CA THR A 343 -0.17 28.85 14.85
C THR A 343 -1.26 27.98 14.23
N ASP A 344 -0.99 26.67 14.15
CA ASP A 344 -1.97 25.65 13.79
C ASP A 344 -2.96 25.50 14.96
N LEU A 345 -4.19 25.97 14.78
CA LEU A 345 -5.20 26.01 15.83
C LEU A 345 -5.99 24.69 15.89
N ASP A 346 -6.27 24.04 14.77
CA ASP A 346 -7.08 22.81 14.75
C ASP A 346 -6.31 21.49 14.66
N GLY A 347 -4.98 21.55 14.61
CA GLY A 347 -4.08 20.40 14.70
C GLY A 347 -3.92 19.63 13.39
N ASP A 348 -4.20 20.24 12.24
CA ASP A 348 -4.03 19.61 10.92
C ASP A 348 -2.57 19.59 10.42
N GLY A 349 -1.65 20.14 11.21
CA GLY A 349 -0.22 20.22 10.93
C GLY A 349 0.18 21.41 10.06
N LYS A 350 -0.74 22.31 9.73
CA LYS A 350 -0.52 23.47 8.85
C LYS A 350 -1.08 24.74 9.48
N THR A 351 -0.52 25.87 9.08
CA THR A 351 -1.01 27.19 9.48
C THR A 351 -1.80 27.80 8.34
N GLY A 352 -3.11 28.00 8.51
CA GLY A 352 -3.97 28.67 7.55
C GLY A 352 -4.34 27.81 6.34
N PHE A 353 -4.43 28.43 5.17
CA PHE A 353 -4.88 27.72 3.97
C PHE A 353 -3.91 26.61 3.56
N SER A 354 -4.40 25.38 3.60
CA SER A 354 -3.77 24.24 2.95
C SER A 354 -4.02 24.34 1.45
N PHE A 355 -2.95 24.24 0.67
CA PHE A 355 -3.05 24.12 -0.78
C PHE A 355 -2.38 22.84 -1.22
N SER A 356 -3.14 21.97 -1.89
CA SER A 356 -2.63 20.77 -2.54
C SER A 356 -2.67 21.00 -4.04
N ALA A 357 -1.52 21.31 -4.63
CA ALA A 357 -1.39 21.46 -6.08
C ALA A 357 -1.65 20.11 -6.76
N ALA A 358 -2.63 20.08 -7.66
CA ALA A 358 -2.97 18.91 -8.47
C ALA A 358 -2.23 18.93 -9.81
N LYS A 359 -2.16 20.09 -10.46
CA LYS A 359 -1.42 20.30 -11.72
C LYS A 359 -0.70 21.64 -11.70
N THR A 360 0.44 21.71 -12.38
CA THR A 360 1.22 22.94 -12.54
C THR A 360 1.44 23.20 -14.03
N ILE A 361 1.04 24.39 -14.50
CA ILE A 361 1.24 24.85 -15.88
C ILE A 361 2.07 26.13 -15.81
N ALA A 362 3.32 26.07 -16.27
CA ALA A 362 4.31 27.12 -16.08
C ALA A 362 4.41 27.53 -14.59
N ALA A 363 4.13 28.79 -14.25
CA ALA A 363 4.16 29.29 -12.87
C ALA A 363 2.82 29.11 -12.11
N VAL A 364 1.75 28.68 -12.79
CA VAL A 364 0.42 28.53 -12.21
C VAL A 364 0.25 27.12 -11.66
N GLN A 365 0.12 27.03 -10.35
CA GLN A 365 -0.27 25.82 -9.64
C GLN A 365 -1.78 25.86 -9.43
N PHE A 366 -2.48 24.82 -9.87
CA PHE A 366 -3.92 24.64 -9.67
C PHE A 366 -4.18 23.41 -8.80
N GLY A 367 -5.15 23.51 -7.90
CA GLY A 367 -5.51 22.38 -7.05
C GLY A 367 -6.62 22.71 -6.08
N SER A 368 -6.64 21.99 -4.95
CA SER A 368 -7.68 22.11 -3.92
C SER A 368 -7.14 22.73 -2.64
N SER A 369 -8.06 23.41 -1.95
CA SER A 369 -7.90 23.97 -0.62
C SER A 369 -9.06 23.52 0.27
N GLN A 370 -9.03 23.85 1.56
CA GLN A 370 -10.15 23.54 2.47
C GLN A 370 -11.47 24.24 2.06
N LEU A 371 -11.43 25.26 1.19
CA LEU A 371 -12.62 25.98 0.72
C LEU A 371 -13.11 25.53 -0.67
N GLY A 372 -12.34 24.69 -1.38
CA GLY A 372 -12.60 24.33 -2.78
C GLY A 372 -11.40 24.59 -3.68
N TYR A 373 -11.65 24.82 -4.96
CA TYR A 373 -10.59 25.01 -5.96
C TYR A 373 -9.85 26.33 -5.75
N ALA A 374 -8.52 26.27 -5.85
CA ALA A 374 -7.64 27.41 -5.67
C ALA A 374 -6.46 27.34 -6.67
N LEU A 375 -5.85 28.49 -6.91
CA LEU A 375 -4.66 28.61 -7.73
C LEU A 375 -3.62 29.53 -7.09
N LYS A 376 -2.35 29.28 -7.42
CA LYS A 376 -1.21 30.09 -6.99
C LYS A 376 -0.30 30.34 -8.19
N ASN A 377 0.04 31.60 -8.45
CA ASN A 377 0.93 31.97 -9.56
C ASN A 377 2.27 32.46 -9.02
N GLY A 378 3.31 31.61 -9.09
CA GLY A 378 4.63 31.90 -8.55
C GLY A 378 4.60 32.22 -7.04
N ASN A 379 5.11 33.39 -6.67
CA ASN A 379 5.16 33.86 -5.28
C ASN A 379 3.92 34.66 -4.85
N ASN A 380 2.91 34.79 -5.72
CA ASN A 380 1.68 35.49 -5.38
C ASN A 380 0.90 34.75 -4.28
N PRO A 381 0.06 35.48 -3.51
CA PRO A 381 -0.86 34.85 -2.56
C PRO A 381 -1.74 33.78 -3.22
N LEU A 382 -2.16 32.80 -2.43
CA LEU A 382 -3.13 31.80 -2.87
C LEU A 382 -4.47 32.47 -3.17
N LEU A 383 -5.05 32.18 -4.33
CA LEU A 383 -6.33 32.73 -4.78
C LEU A 383 -7.37 31.61 -4.86
N SER A 384 -8.50 31.80 -4.18
CA SER A 384 -9.66 30.92 -4.38
C SER A 384 -10.29 31.19 -5.74
N VAL A 385 -10.59 30.13 -6.50
CA VAL A 385 -11.36 30.27 -7.73
C VAL A 385 -12.80 30.54 -7.34
N THR A 386 -13.40 31.61 -7.87
CA THR A 386 -14.77 32.01 -7.48
C THR A 386 -15.70 32.18 -8.68
N ASN A 387 -16.97 31.86 -8.46
CA ASN A 387 -18.07 32.16 -9.37
C ASN A 387 -19.13 32.98 -8.61
N ALA A 388 -19.37 34.22 -9.05
CA ALA A 388 -20.28 35.16 -8.37
C ALA A 388 -19.99 35.31 -6.86
N GLY A 389 -18.72 35.24 -6.46
CA GLY A 389 -18.27 35.35 -5.06
C GLY A 389 -18.29 34.04 -4.26
N ALA A 390 -18.89 32.97 -4.77
CA ALA A 390 -18.82 31.64 -4.15
C ALA A 390 -17.56 30.89 -4.61
N VAL A 391 -16.88 30.19 -3.70
CA VAL A 391 -15.71 29.37 -4.05
C VAL A 391 -16.16 28.19 -4.91
N ALA A 392 -15.48 27.99 -6.04
CA ALA A 392 -15.77 26.92 -6.97
C ALA A 392 -15.41 25.57 -6.36
N THR A 393 -16.33 24.61 -6.47
CA THR A 393 -16.17 23.22 -6.01
C THR A 393 -16.68 22.28 -7.10
N GLU A 394 -16.51 20.97 -6.93
CA GLU A 394 -17.16 20.00 -7.81
C GLU A 394 -18.68 20.05 -7.65
N ALA A 395 -19.40 20.23 -8.76
CA ALA A 395 -20.85 20.34 -8.75
C ALA A 395 -21.45 19.93 -10.10
N GLY A 396 -22.62 19.27 -10.07
CA GLY A 396 -23.36 18.93 -11.29
C GLY A 396 -22.59 18.03 -12.27
N GLY A 397 -21.69 17.18 -11.75
CA GLY A 397 -20.82 16.31 -12.53
C GLY A 397 -19.59 16.98 -13.12
N TRP A 398 -19.36 18.28 -12.86
CA TRP A 398 -18.17 19.01 -13.32
C TRP A 398 -17.04 18.95 -12.30
N SER A 399 -15.85 18.59 -12.80
CA SER A 399 -14.58 18.65 -12.08
C SER A 399 -13.60 19.55 -12.84
N ALA A 400 -12.87 20.38 -12.10
CA ALA A 400 -11.86 21.24 -12.69
C ALA A 400 -10.55 20.47 -12.87
N LEU A 401 -9.93 20.60 -14.04
CA LEU A 401 -8.74 19.85 -14.44
C LEU A 401 -7.46 20.61 -14.16
N ALA A 402 -7.34 21.82 -14.72
CA ALA A 402 -6.14 22.65 -14.59
C ALA A 402 -6.45 24.12 -14.88
N ALA A 403 -5.65 25.02 -14.31
CA ALA A 403 -5.63 26.44 -14.67
C ALA A 403 -4.29 26.83 -15.30
N ALA A 404 -4.35 27.70 -16.30
CA ALA A 404 -3.18 28.29 -16.95
C ALA A 404 -3.30 29.82 -16.96
N ALA A 405 -2.16 30.52 -17.05
CA ALA A 405 -2.17 31.98 -17.21
C ALA A 405 -2.68 32.36 -18.60
N ALA A 406 -3.61 33.31 -18.67
CA ALA A 406 -4.18 33.78 -19.93
C ALA A 406 -4.42 35.30 -19.87
N GLY A 407 -3.69 36.06 -20.70
CA GLY A 407 -3.73 37.52 -20.68
C GLY A 407 -3.39 38.09 -19.30
N ASP A 408 -4.30 38.88 -18.75
CA ASP A 408 -4.27 39.52 -17.44
C ASP A 408 -4.93 38.70 -16.32
N GLY A 409 -5.37 37.46 -16.62
CA GLY A 409 -5.96 36.55 -15.66
C GLY A 409 -5.58 35.09 -15.92
N TYR A 410 -6.57 34.20 -15.87
CA TYR A 410 -6.37 32.76 -15.99
C TYR A 410 -7.44 32.12 -16.85
N GLU A 411 -7.12 30.99 -17.47
CA GLU A 411 -8.11 30.08 -18.02
C GLU A 411 -8.14 28.79 -17.21
N LEU A 412 -9.34 28.27 -16.94
CA LEU A 412 -9.57 27.08 -16.14
C LEU A 412 -10.39 26.07 -16.95
N TYR A 413 -9.87 24.86 -17.08
CA TYR A 413 -10.47 23.79 -17.85
C TYR A 413 -11.26 22.84 -16.96
N TRP A 414 -12.39 22.38 -17.45
CA TRP A 414 -13.32 21.52 -16.73
C TRP A 414 -13.70 20.30 -17.57
N LYS A 415 -13.96 19.18 -16.90
CA LYS A 415 -14.52 17.96 -17.48
C LYS A 415 -15.80 17.60 -16.74
N ASN A 416 -16.83 17.26 -17.49
CA ASN A 416 -18.05 16.70 -16.94
C ASN A 416 -17.99 15.17 -16.97
N SER A 417 -18.62 14.52 -16.00
CA SER A 417 -18.93 13.09 -15.96
C SER A 417 -19.53 12.51 -17.25
N ASN A 418 -20.24 13.32 -18.05
CA ASN A 418 -20.81 12.93 -19.35
C ASN A 418 -19.83 13.06 -20.53
N GLY A 419 -18.56 13.42 -20.30
CA GLY A 419 -17.53 13.55 -21.32
C GLY A 419 -17.46 14.90 -22.02
N THR A 420 -18.29 15.87 -21.64
CA THR A 420 -18.19 17.25 -22.15
C THR A 420 -17.11 18.06 -21.45
N TYR A 421 -16.51 19.00 -22.17
CA TYR A 421 -15.46 19.89 -21.65
C TYR A 421 -15.95 21.34 -21.59
N ALA A 422 -15.44 22.11 -20.65
CA ALA A 422 -15.72 23.55 -20.58
C ALA A 422 -14.46 24.33 -20.24
N LYS A 423 -14.46 25.62 -20.63
CA LYS A 423 -13.42 26.57 -20.29
C LYS A 423 -14.01 27.77 -19.58
N TRP A 424 -13.41 28.12 -18.46
CA TRP A 424 -13.66 29.35 -17.71
C TRP A 424 -12.54 30.33 -17.98
N ILE A 425 -12.90 31.60 -18.18
CA ILE A 425 -11.98 32.73 -18.19
C ILE A 425 -12.13 33.42 -16.84
N LEU A 426 -11.02 33.60 -16.15
CA LEU A 426 -10.92 34.20 -14.83
C LEU A 426 -10.14 35.51 -14.93
N ASN A 427 -10.48 36.49 -14.10
CA ASN A 427 -9.67 37.71 -13.95
C ASN A 427 -8.42 37.46 -13.07
N SER A 428 -7.62 38.51 -12.83
CA SER A 428 -6.41 38.45 -12.00
C SER A 428 -6.63 37.99 -10.55
N SER A 429 -7.85 38.10 -10.03
CA SER A 429 -8.26 37.63 -8.70
C SER A 429 -8.87 36.22 -8.71
N ALA A 430 -8.72 35.48 -9.82
CA ALA A 430 -9.31 34.15 -10.03
C ALA A 430 -10.85 34.10 -9.95
N ALA A 431 -11.53 35.22 -10.19
CA ALA A 431 -12.98 35.27 -10.30
C ALA A 431 -13.46 35.06 -11.74
N LEU A 432 -14.48 34.23 -11.93
CA LEU A 432 -15.08 33.92 -13.22
C LEU A 432 -15.62 35.19 -13.90
N THR A 433 -15.15 35.46 -15.11
CA THR A 433 -15.67 36.52 -15.98
C THR A 433 -16.56 35.97 -17.09
N SER A 434 -16.20 34.80 -17.64
CA SER A 434 -17.02 34.10 -18.65
C SER A 434 -16.72 32.60 -18.63
N GLY A 435 -17.71 31.77 -18.98
CA GLY A 435 -17.54 30.33 -19.08
C GLY A 435 -18.39 29.75 -20.19
N PHE A 436 -17.85 28.79 -20.94
CA PHE A 436 -18.53 28.15 -22.05
C PHE A 436 -18.08 26.69 -22.21
N VAL A 437 -18.99 25.85 -22.71
CA VAL A 437 -18.67 24.47 -23.14
C VAL A 437 -17.82 24.55 -24.40
N ILE A 438 -16.77 23.75 -24.47
CA ILE A 438 -15.85 23.67 -25.62
C ILE A 438 -15.96 22.31 -26.29
N SER A 439 -15.64 22.25 -27.58
CA SER A 439 -15.57 20.98 -28.28
C SER A 439 -14.39 20.14 -27.80
N THR A 440 -14.44 18.83 -27.99
CA THR A 440 -13.29 17.95 -27.73
C THR A 440 -12.07 18.38 -28.55
N ALA A 441 -12.26 18.88 -29.77
CA ALA A 441 -11.18 19.39 -30.61
C ALA A 441 -10.47 20.60 -29.97
N ASP A 442 -11.24 21.57 -29.48
CA ASP A 442 -10.70 22.76 -28.81
C ASP A 442 -9.99 22.41 -27.50
N PHE A 443 -10.50 21.41 -26.78
CA PHE A 443 -9.87 20.90 -25.55
C PHE A 443 -8.51 20.24 -25.84
N LEU A 444 -8.43 19.34 -26.83
CA LEU A 444 -7.16 18.69 -27.22
C LEU A 444 -6.16 19.70 -27.84
N GLN A 445 -6.66 20.73 -28.52
CA GLN A 445 -5.82 21.82 -28.98
C GLN A 445 -5.25 22.62 -27.80
N ALA A 446 -6.02 22.82 -26.72
CA ALA A 446 -5.52 23.45 -25.51
C ALA A 446 -4.40 22.64 -24.84
N GLU A 447 -4.53 21.32 -24.75
CA GLU A 447 -3.44 20.45 -24.27
C GLU A 447 -2.16 20.62 -25.08
N THR A 448 -2.29 20.68 -26.41
CA THR A 448 -1.16 20.91 -27.32
C THR A 448 -0.52 22.28 -27.07
N ASN A 449 -1.32 23.33 -26.92
CA ASN A 449 -0.84 24.70 -26.70
C ASN A 449 -0.16 24.87 -25.33
N LEU A 450 -0.67 24.17 -24.31
CA LEU A 450 -0.16 24.22 -22.94
C LEU A 450 0.95 23.18 -22.69
N ALA A 451 1.21 22.31 -23.67
CA ALA A 451 2.16 21.19 -23.57
C ALA A 451 1.95 20.33 -22.31
N ILE A 452 0.69 20.06 -21.95
CA ILE A 452 0.31 19.27 -20.79
C ILE A 452 -0.88 18.36 -21.10
N ASP A 453 -0.84 17.17 -20.52
CA ASP A 453 -1.95 16.23 -20.50
C ASP A 453 -2.98 16.71 -19.46
N LEU A 454 -4.13 17.20 -19.93
CA LEU A 454 -5.19 17.73 -19.07
C LEU A 454 -6.16 16.62 -18.64
N ASP A 455 -6.48 15.66 -19.51
CA ASP A 455 -7.48 14.63 -19.25
C ASP A 455 -6.95 13.33 -18.61
N GLY A 456 -5.62 13.17 -18.52
CA GLY A 456 -4.92 12.09 -17.85
C GLY A 456 -4.72 10.84 -18.70
N ASP A 457 -4.82 10.92 -20.03
CA ASP A 457 -4.62 9.78 -20.94
C ASP A 457 -3.13 9.43 -21.19
N GLY A 458 -2.21 10.21 -20.63
CA GLY A 458 -0.77 10.04 -20.75
C GLY A 458 -0.17 10.68 -22.01
N LYS A 459 -0.96 11.40 -22.81
CA LYS A 459 -0.54 12.06 -24.06
C LYS A 459 -1.00 13.52 -24.05
N THR A 460 -0.35 14.35 -24.86
CA THR A 460 -0.76 15.74 -25.05
C THR A 460 -1.49 15.88 -26.38
N GLY A 461 -2.74 16.33 -26.37
CA GLY A 461 -3.51 16.60 -27.58
C GLY A 461 -4.05 15.34 -28.26
N PHE A 462 -4.06 15.30 -29.59
CA PHE A 462 -4.67 14.19 -30.32
C PHE A 462 -3.91 12.87 -30.12
N SER A 463 -4.60 11.87 -29.59
CA SER A 463 -4.08 10.53 -29.43
C SER A 463 -4.42 9.72 -30.68
N PHE A 464 -3.41 9.48 -31.54
CA PHE A 464 -3.57 8.61 -32.70
C PHE A 464 -3.34 7.14 -32.31
N SER A 465 -4.34 6.30 -32.55
CA SER A 465 -4.24 4.85 -32.44
C SER A 465 -4.26 4.25 -33.84
N ALA A 466 -3.09 3.86 -34.34
CA ALA A 466 -2.98 3.19 -35.65
C ALA A 466 -3.66 1.82 -35.58
N THR A 467 -4.68 1.61 -36.41
CA THR A 467 -5.39 0.35 -36.57
C THR A 467 -4.76 -0.51 -37.65
N LYS A 468 -4.30 0.12 -38.73
CA LYS A 468 -3.77 -0.57 -39.90
C LYS A 468 -2.73 0.28 -40.60
N THR A 469 -1.69 -0.34 -41.15
CA THR A 469 -0.68 0.34 -41.97
C THR A 469 -0.66 -0.27 -43.35
N VAL A 470 -0.87 0.55 -44.38
CA VAL A 470 -0.80 0.15 -45.79
C VAL A 470 0.24 1.03 -46.49
N GLY A 471 1.37 0.43 -46.87
CA GLY A 471 2.52 1.18 -47.37
C GLY A 471 3.06 2.15 -46.32
N THR A 472 3.14 3.44 -46.66
CA THR A 472 3.57 4.52 -45.75
C THR A 472 2.43 5.17 -44.96
N VAL A 473 1.18 4.78 -45.22
CA VAL A 473 0.01 5.39 -44.58
C VAL A 473 -0.44 4.53 -43.41
N GLN A 474 -0.40 5.12 -42.23
CA GLN A 474 -1.03 4.58 -41.03
C GLN A 474 -2.46 5.11 -40.97
N PHE A 475 -3.42 4.20 -40.97
CA PHE A 475 -4.82 4.46 -40.75
C PHE A 475 -5.20 4.09 -39.32
N GLY A 476 -6.03 4.91 -38.69
CA GLY A 476 -6.45 4.66 -37.34
C GLY A 476 -7.53 5.63 -36.88
N SER A 477 -7.65 5.75 -35.57
CA SER A 477 -8.61 6.66 -34.94
C SER A 477 -7.94 7.63 -33.99
N THR A 478 -8.63 8.74 -33.78
CA THR A 478 -8.40 9.73 -32.73
C THR A 478 -9.66 9.82 -31.87
N GLN A 479 -9.62 10.64 -30.82
CA GLN A 479 -10.80 10.94 -30.01
C GLN A 479 -11.95 11.59 -30.80
N LEU A 480 -11.70 12.12 -32.02
CA LEU A 480 -12.71 12.74 -32.88
C LEU A 480 -13.24 11.83 -33.99
N GLY A 481 -12.60 10.68 -34.25
CA GLY A 481 -12.93 9.80 -35.36
C GLY A 481 -11.69 9.37 -36.16
N TYR A 482 -11.91 8.93 -37.39
CA TYR A 482 -10.87 8.36 -38.23
C TYR A 482 -9.85 9.40 -38.71
N ALA A 483 -8.58 9.01 -38.68
CA ALA A 483 -7.46 9.85 -39.11
C ALA A 483 -6.39 9.01 -39.81
N LEU A 484 -5.47 9.70 -40.49
CA LEU A 484 -4.35 9.09 -41.17
C LEU A 484 -3.04 9.86 -40.94
N PHE A 485 -1.95 9.10 -40.86
CA PHE A 485 -0.60 9.59 -40.63
C PHE A 485 0.35 8.97 -41.66
N ASN A 486 1.12 9.80 -42.37
CA ASN A 486 1.99 9.35 -43.46
C ASN A 486 3.50 9.60 -43.19
N GLY A 487 3.87 9.87 -41.93
CA GLY A 487 5.24 10.22 -41.54
C GLY A 487 5.61 11.69 -41.69
N SER A 488 4.76 12.53 -42.31
CA SER A 488 4.91 13.99 -42.34
C SER A 488 3.93 14.63 -41.35
N ASN A 489 4.41 15.45 -40.42
CA ASN A 489 3.53 16.24 -39.55
C ASN A 489 2.82 17.35 -40.34
N PRO A 490 1.50 17.58 -40.14
CA PRO A 490 0.66 17.06 -39.05
C PRO A 490 -0.24 15.84 -39.41
N LEU A 491 -0.77 15.17 -38.38
CA LEU A 491 -1.85 14.17 -38.47
C LEU A 491 -3.06 14.73 -39.23
N LEU A 492 -3.65 13.95 -40.13
CA LEU A 492 -4.74 14.38 -41.00
C LEU A 492 -6.06 13.68 -40.62
N ALA A 493 -7.04 14.46 -40.16
CA ALA A 493 -8.39 13.95 -39.92
C ALA A 493 -9.09 13.64 -41.25
N ILE A 494 -9.70 12.46 -41.35
CA ILE A 494 -10.51 12.11 -42.52
C ILE A 494 -11.83 12.85 -42.39
N THR A 495 -12.18 13.66 -43.39
CA THR A 495 -13.39 14.49 -43.32
C THR A 495 -14.36 14.24 -44.47
N ASN A 496 -15.65 14.37 -44.20
CA ASN A 496 -16.72 14.42 -45.19
C ASN A 496 -17.53 15.70 -44.99
N ALA A 497 -17.55 16.57 -46.01
CA ALA A 497 -18.18 17.90 -45.94
C ALA A 497 -17.77 18.72 -44.69
N GLY A 498 -16.52 18.56 -44.24
CA GLY A 498 -15.97 19.26 -43.06
C GLY A 498 -16.18 18.57 -41.71
N ALA A 499 -17.00 17.51 -41.63
CA ALA A 499 -17.14 16.71 -40.42
C ALA A 499 -16.13 15.55 -40.40
N VAL A 500 -15.54 15.25 -39.23
CA VAL A 500 -14.63 14.10 -39.08
C VAL A 500 -15.43 12.81 -39.26
N ALA A 501 -14.89 11.90 -40.06
CA ALA A 501 -15.54 10.64 -40.37
C ALA A 501 -15.49 9.70 -39.16
N THR A 502 -16.63 9.13 -38.80
CA THR A 502 -16.78 8.12 -37.74
C THR A 502 -17.54 6.92 -38.30
N GLU A 503 -17.71 5.87 -37.50
CA GLU A 503 -18.67 4.81 -37.82
C GLU A 503 -20.09 5.38 -37.85
N ALA A 504 -20.86 5.07 -38.90
CA ALA A 504 -22.23 5.55 -39.05
C ALA A 504 -23.02 4.66 -40.01
N GLY A 505 -24.31 4.43 -39.71
CA GLY A 505 -25.22 3.72 -40.62
C GLY A 505 -24.79 2.29 -40.98
N GLY A 506 -24.10 1.62 -40.06
CA GLY A 506 -23.56 0.26 -40.25
C GLY A 506 -22.19 0.21 -40.95
N TRP A 507 -21.61 1.34 -41.35
CA TRP A 507 -20.30 1.41 -42.00
C TRP A 507 -19.16 1.61 -41.01
N SER A 508 -18.12 0.80 -41.15
CA SER A 508 -16.83 0.91 -40.44
C SER A 508 -15.71 1.05 -41.46
N ALA A 509 -14.76 1.94 -41.19
CA ALA A 509 -13.61 2.12 -42.05
C ALA A 509 -12.56 1.05 -41.72
N LEU A 510 -12.02 0.40 -42.75
CA LEU A 510 -11.10 -0.74 -42.63
C LEU A 510 -9.64 -0.29 -42.67
N ALA A 511 -9.29 0.46 -43.72
CA ALA A 511 -7.92 0.84 -44.01
C ALA A 511 -7.89 2.01 -44.99
N ALA A 512 -6.82 2.81 -44.91
CA ALA A 512 -6.51 3.85 -45.88
C ALA A 512 -5.15 3.60 -46.52
N ALA A 513 -5.01 3.94 -47.79
CA ALA A 513 -3.77 3.82 -48.55
C ALA A 513 -3.51 5.09 -49.37
N ALA A 514 -2.24 5.32 -49.73
CA ALA A 514 -1.89 6.41 -50.63
C ALA A 514 -2.41 6.14 -52.05
N ALA A 515 -3.03 7.13 -52.68
CA ALA A 515 -3.54 7.01 -54.05
C ALA A 515 -3.35 8.33 -54.82
N GLY A 516 -2.46 8.31 -55.83
CA GLY A 516 -2.16 9.49 -56.63
C GLY A 516 -1.65 10.66 -55.80
N ASN A 517 -2.39 11.77 -55.79
CA ASN A 517 -2.10 12.99 -55.01
C ASN A 517 -2.88 13.08 -53.68
N GLY A 518 -3.54 12.01 -53.27
CA GLY A 518 -4.31 11.96 -52.03
C GLY A 518 -4.34 10.55 -51.45
N TYR A 519 -5.50 10.12 -50.96
CA TYR A 519 -5.66 8.84 -50.29
C TYR A 519 -6.92 8.12 -50.76
N GLU A 520 -6.94 6.81 -50.59
CA GLU A 520 -8.15 6.01 -50.71
C GLU A 520 -8.46 5.37 -49.37
N LEU A 521 -9.74 5.34 -49.00
CA LEU A 521 -10.23 4.80 -47.74
C LEU A 521 -11.31 3.75 -48.02
N TYR A 522 -11.14 2.55 -47.46
CA TYR A 522 -12.03 1.42 -47.67
C TYR A 522 -12.95 1.24 -46.47
N TRP A 523 -14.21 0.92 -46.73
CA TRP A 523 -15.24 0.74 -45.72
C TRP A 523 -15.94 -0.61 -45.89
N LYS A 524 -16.40 -1.18 -44.77
CA LYS A 524 -17.25 -2.37 -44.71
C LYS A 524 -18.54 -2.03 -43.99
N ASN A 525 -19.66 -2.44 -44.56
CA ASN A 525 -20.94 -2.35 -43.91
C ASN A 525 -21.26 -3.65 -43.17
N SER A 526 -21.99 -3.54 -42.06
CA SER A 526 -22.60 -4.64 -41.31
C SER A 526 -23.34 -5.68 -42.17
N ASN A 527 -23.86 -5.29 -43.34
CA ASN A 527 -24.51 -6.20 -44.30
C ASN A 527 -23.56 -6.90 -45.29
N GLY A 528 -22.23 -6.75 -45.12
CA GLY A 528 -21.20 -7.37 -45.96
C GLY A 528 -20.89 -6.62 -47.27
N THR A 529 -21.44 -5.43 -47.50
CA THR A 529 -21.08 -4.59 -48.66
C THR A 529 -19.84 -3.74 -48.37
N TYR A 530 -19.07 -3.43 -49.41
CA TYR A 530 -17.84 -2.62 -49.32
C TYR A 530 -18.01 -1.28 -50.03
N ALA A 531 -17.30 -0.26 -49.59
CA ALA A 531 -17.26 1.04 -50.26
C ALA A 531 -15.84 1.61 -50.30
N LYS A 532 -15.59 2.46 -51.29
CA LYS A 532 -14.31 3.17 -51.46
C LYS A 532 -14.56 4.68 -51.47
N TRP A 533 -13.78 5.37 -50.65
CA TRP A 533 -13.68 6.83 -50.63
C TRP A 533 -12.37 7.26 -51.26
N ILE A 534 -12.44 8.27 -52.12
CA ILE A 534 -11.29 8.97 -52.69
C ILE A 534 -11.14 10.30 -51.95
N LEU A 535 -10.00 10.49 -51.30
CA LEU A 535 -9.67 11.64 -50.48
C LEU A 535 -8.60 12.49 -51.19
N ASN A 536 -8.64 13.81 -50.99
CA ASN A 536 -7.56 14.69 -51.45
C ASN A 536 -6.34 14.64 -50.52
N SER A 537 -5.31 15.45 -50.79
CA SER A 537 -4.08 15.53 -49.98
C SER A 537 -4.30 15.95 -48.52
N SER A 538 -5.42 16.61 -48.21
CA SER A 538 -5.84 16.99 -46.85
C SER A 538 -6.79 15.96 -46.21
N ALA A 539 -6.93 14.78 -46.81
CA ALA A 539 -7.82 13.71 -46.35
C ALA A 539 -9.32 14.06 -46.32
N ALA A 540 -9.74 15.06 -47.09
CA ALA A 540 -11.15 15.37 -47.28
C ALA A 540 -11.74 14.54 -48.42
N LEU A 541 -12.94 14.00 -48.20
CA LEU A 541 -13.69 13.21 -49.17
C LEU A 541 -13.98 14.05 -50.42
N THR A 542 -13.54 13.54 -51.57
CA THR A 542 -13.85 14.12 -52.88
C THR A 542 -14.92 13.30 -53.60
N ARG A 543 -14.90 11.97 -53.46
CA ARG A 543 -15.85 11.06 -54.09
C ARG A 543 -15.94 9.75 -53.32
N GLY A 544 -17.15 9.25 -53.05
CA GLY A 544 -17.38 7.95 -52.42
C GLY A 544 -18.39 7.12 -53.21
N PHE A 545 -18.18 5.81 -53.28
CA PHE A 545 -19.08 4.88 -53.97
C PHE A 545 -18.97 3.46 -53.37
N VAL A 546 -20.06 2.70 -53.47
CA VAL A 546 -20.08 1.27 -53.11
C VAL A 546 -19.31 0.50 -54.18
N ILE A 547 -18.53 -0.48 -53.76
CA ILE A 547 -17.74 -1.35 -54.65
C ILE A 547 -18.18 -2.81 -54.47
N SER A 548 -17.99 -3.63 -55.50
CA SER A 548 -18.27 -5.06 -55.37
C SER A 548 -17.24 -5.72 -54.45
N THR A 549 -17.57 -6.88 -53.88
CA THR A 549 -16.61 -7.70 -53.13
C THR A 549 -15.39 -8.04 -53.98
N ALA A 550 -15.57 -8.31 -55.27
CA ALA A 550 -14.45 -8.56 -56.20
C ALA A 550 -13.53 -7.34 -56.34
N ASP A 551 -14.08 -6.13 -56.45
CA ASP A 551 -13.30 -4.89 -56.54
C ASP A 551 -12.56 -4.58 -55.22
N PHE A 552 -13.18 -4.89 -54.07
CA PHE A 552 -12.54 -4.76 -52.77
C PHE A 552 -11.34 -5.71 -52.65
N LEU A 553 -11.52 -6.98 -52.99
CA LEU A 553 -10.47 -7.99 -52.92
C LEU A 553 -9.35 -7.74 -53.96
N GLN A 554 -9.71 -7.16 -55.11
CA GLN A 554 -8.72 -6.65 -56.06
C GLN A 554 -7.92 -5.48 -55.48
N ALA A 555 -8.53 -4.62 -54.66
CA ALA A 555 -7.81 -3.54 -53.98
C ALA A 555 -6.81 -4.07 -52.96
N GLU A 556 -7.16 -5.10 -52.18
CA GLU A 556 -6.20 -5.78 -51.28
C GLU A 556 -4.98 -6.30 -52.04
N SER A 557 -5.24 -6.93 -53.20
CA SER A 557 -4.19 -7.44 -54.10
C SER A 557 -3.30 -6.31 -54.64
N ASN A 558 -3.90 -5.20 -55.08
CA ASN A 558 -3.17 -4.04 -55.62
C ASN A 558 -2.30 -3.35 -54.56
N LEU A 559 -2.77 -3.33 -53.31
CA LEU A 559 -2.08 -2.69 -52.19
C LEU A 559 -1.11 -3.64 -51.47
N ALA A 560 -1.11 -4.92 -51.84
CA ALA A 560 -0.39 -5.98 -51.14
C ALA A 560 -0.65 -5.96 -49.62
N ALA A 561 -1.91 -5.71 -49.24
CA ALA A 561 -2.34 -5.61 -47.86
C ALA A 561 -3.71 -6.26 -47.71
N ASP A 562 -3.81 -7.20 -46.77
CA ASP A 562 -5.09 -7.67 -46.23
C ASP A 562 -5.74 -6.44 -45.61
N LEU A 563 -6.90 -5.97 -46.09
CA LEU A 563 -7.54 -4.74 -45.61
C LEU A 563 -8.61 -5.02 -44.55
N ASP A 564 -9.31 -6.15 -44.59
CA ASP A 564 -10.37 -6.48 -43.62
C ASP A 564 -9.98 -7.45 -42.48
N ALA A 565 -8.70 -7.80 -42.42
CA ALA A 565 -8.05 -8.61 -41.38
C ALA A 565 -8.57 -10.05 -41.30
N ASP A 566 -9.02 -10.63 -42.42
CA ASP A 566 -9.43 -12.03 -42.48
C ASP A 566 -8.23 -13.01 -42.59
N GLY A 567 -7.01 -12.48 -42.69
CA GLY A 567 -5.78 -13.23 -42.81
C GLY A 567 -5.39 -13.55 -44.26
N ILE A 568 -6.16 -13.09 -45.25
CA ILE A 568 -5.86 -13.25 -46.67
C ILE A 568 -5.79 -11.89 -47.38
N ILE A 569 -4.91 -11.81 -48.37
CA ILE A 569 -4.84 -10.67 -49.28
C ILE A 569 -5.61 -11.03 -50.55
N GLY A 570 -6.78 -10.41 -50.74
CA GLY A 570 -7.60 -10.58 -51.93
C GLY A 570 -8.48 -11.83 -51.91
N LEU A 571 -8.88 -12.32 -53.08
CA LEU A 571 -9.88 -13.38 -53.19
C LEU A 571 -9.42 -14.71 -52.55
N THR A 572 -10.03 -15.07 -51.41
CA THR A 572 -10.17 -16.48 -51.03
C THR A 572 -11.39 -17.11 -51.65
N PHE A 573 -11.16 -18.16 -52.44
CA PHE A 573 -12.17 -19.17 -52.70
C PHE A 573 -12.12 -20.21 -51.59
N THR A 574 -13.21 -20.36 -50.83
CA THR A 574 -13.43 -21.49 -49.94
C THR A 574 -13.68 -22.75 -50.77
N PRO A 575 -12.90 -23.84 -50.58
CA PRO A 575 -13.08 -25.05 -51.36
C PRO A 575 -14.29 -25.87 -50.87
N SER A 576 -15.12 -26.31 -51.81
CA SER A 576 -15.96 -27.51 -51.66
C SER A 576 -15.10 -28.74 -52.04
N PRO A 577 -15.33 -29.95 -51.48
CA PRO A 577 -14.27 -30.94 -51.36
C PRO A 577 -13.96 -31.67 -52.68
N SER A 578 -12.64 -31.87 -52.89
CA SER A 578 -11.96 -32.96 -53.61
C SER A 578 -12.39 -33.30 -55.05
N SER A 579 -11.49 -33.01 -56.00
CA SER A 579 -11.21 -33.92 -57.12
C SER A 579 -9.70 -33.96 -57.41
N THR A 580 -9.00 -34.92 -56.81
CA THR A 580 -7.67 -35.33 -57.25
C THR A 580 -7.81 -36.11 -58.55
N SER A 581 -7.17 -35.65 -59.62
CA SER A 581 -6.99 -36.41 -60.86
C SER A 581 -5.50 -36.74 -61.03
N THR A 582 -5.17 -38.02 -61.11
CA THR A 582 -3.80 -38.50 -61.37
C THR A 582 -3.57 -38.52 -62.88
N ILE A 583 -2.54 -37.83 -63.36
CA ILE A 583 -2.37 -37.55 -64.80
C ILE A 583 -1.22 -38.37 -65.44
N TYR A 584 -0.34 -38.99 -64.63
CA TYR A 584 0.75 -39.83 -65.15
C TYR A 584 1.26 -40.91 -64.17
N SER A 585 1.68 -42.06 -64.73
CA SER A 585 2.50 -43.09 -64.06
C SER A 585 3.55 -43.65 -65.04
N GLY A 586 4.84 -43.51 -64.72
CA GLY A 586 5.94 -44.07 -65.52
C GLY A 586 7.32 -43.96 -64.84
N SER A 587 8.37 -44.43 -65.51
CA SER A 587 9.70 -44.65 -64.92
C SER A 587 10.82 -44.15 -65.83
N PHE A 588 11.73 -43.34 -65.29
CA PHE A 588 12.90 -42.81 -66.01
C PHE A 588 14.13 -43.68 -65.74
N THR A 589 15.01 -43.83 -66.74
CA THR A 589 16.16 -44.72 -66.60
C THR A 589 17.52 -44.04 -66.84
N THR A 590 17.54 -42.79 -67.33
CA THR A 590 18.79 -42.06 -67.59
C THR A 590 18.82 -40.62 -67.04
N PRO A 591 20.00 -40.07 -66.68
CA PRO A 591 20.15 -38.66 -66.30
C PRO A 591 19.84 -37.71 -67.47
N ASN A 592 19.18 -36.58 -67.20
CA ASN A 592 18.76 -35.57 -68.19
C ASN A 592 17.70 -36.04 -69.22
N GLU A 593 17.02 -37.16 -68.97
CA GLU A 593 15.81 -37.53 -69.71
C GLU A 593 14.69 -36.53 -69.36
N VAL A 594 14.05 -35.94 -70.38
CA VAL A 594 13.00 -34.93 -70.23
C VAL A 594 11.74 -35.46 -70.89
N ASP A 595 10.69 -35.68 -70.10
CA ASP A 595 9.34 -35.97 -70.62
C ASP A 595 8.44 -34.75 -70.42
N SER A 596 7.73 -34.40 -71.50
CA SER A 596 6.79 -33.29 -71.60
C SER A 596 5.34 -33.78 -71.56
N TYR A 597 4.49 -33.16 -70.74
CA TYR A 597 3.05 -33.46 -70.70
C TYR A 597 2.19 -32.20 -70.77
N SER A 598 1.21 -32.20 -71.68
CA SER A 598 0.18 -31.16 -71.75
C SER A 598 -0.89 -31.40 -70.68
N VAL A 599 -1.15 -30.41 -69.84
CA VAL A 599 -2.16 -30.51 -68.77
C VAL A 599 -3.10 -29.30 -68.81
N ASP A 600 -4.39 -29.59 -68.86
CA ASP A 600 -5.49 -28.63 -68.77
C ASP A 600 -5.82 -28.44 -67.27
N VAL A 601 -5.45 -27.32 -66.66
CA VAL A 601 -5.60 -27.10 -65.21
C VAL A 601 -6.59 -25.99 -64.89
N ALA A 602 -7.59 -26.34 -64.07
CA ALA A 602 -8.44 -25.38 -63.37
C ALA A 602 -7.66 -24.74 -62.18
N PRO A 603 -8.08 -23.55 -61.67
CA PRO A 603 -7.42 -22.92 -60.53
C PRO A 603 -7.37 -23.86 -59.31
N ARG A 604 -6.19 -23.99 -58.70
CA ARG A 604 -5.91 -24.88 -57.56
C ARG A 604 -6.11 -26.38 -57.81
N THR A 605 -5.86 -26.85 -59.02
CA THR A 605 -5.84 -28.29 -59.35
C THR A 605 -4.57 -28.95 -58.84
N ILE A 606 -4.69 -29.97 -57.98
CA ILE A 606 -3.55 -30.77 -57.54
C ILE A 606 -3.16 -31.78 -58.64
N ILE A 607 -2.09 -31.48 -59.38
CA ILE A 607 -1.47 -32.45 -60.29
C ILE A 607 -0.60 -33.41 -59.49
N SER A 608 -0.85 -34.71 -59.61
CA SER A 608 -0.03 -35.78 -59.01
C SER A 608 0.61 -36.67 -60.09
N ALA A 609 1.93 -36.83 -60.00
CA ALA A 609 2.73 -37.74 -60.81
C ALA A 609 3.47 -38.71 -59.89
N SER A 610 3.49 -40.00 -60.21
CA SER A 610 4.27 -41.03 -59.52
C SER A 610 5.44 -41.47 -60.40
N ILE A 611 6.67 -41.24 -59.92
CA ILE A 611 7.90 -41.52 -60.68
C ILE A 611 8.71 -42.58 -59.95
N THR A 612 9.13 -43.65 -60.63
CA THR A 612 10.05 -44.68 -60.08
C THR A 612 11.48 -44.41 -60.52
N THR A 613 12.42 -44.28 -59.57
CA THR A 613 13.85 -44.09 -59.87
C THR A 613 14.64 -45.40 -59.81
N PRO A 614 15.68 -45.57 -60.65
CA PRO A 614 16.69 -46.61 -60.43
C PRO A 614 17.50 -46.28 -59.18
N SER A 615 18.01 -47.30 -58.48
CA SER A 615 18.70 -47.22 -57.17
C SER A 615 20.05 -46.46 -57.16
N GLN A 616 20.31 -45.56 -58.10
CA GLN A 616 21.53 -44.76 -58.20
C GLN A 616 21.38 -43.48 -57.35
N GLN A 617 22.06 -43.43 -56.20
CA GLN A 617 22.01 -42.36 -55.18
C GLN A 617 22.47 -40.94 -55.63
N SER A 618 22.55 -40.66 -56.93
CA SER A 618 23.19 -39.45 -57.47
C SER A 618 22.33 -38.62 -58.42
N LEU A 619 21.03 -38.91 -58.51
CA LEU A 619 20.07 -38.19 -59.36
C LEU A 619 18.98 -37.52 -58.51
N TYR A 620 18.78 -36.23 -58.75
CA TYR A 620 17.81 -35.38 -58.06
C TYR A 620 16.69 -34.98 -59.03
N PRO A 621 15.42 -35.11 -58.63
CA PRO A 621 14.31 -34.72 -59.48
C PRO A 621 14.30 -33.19 -59.67
N ARG A 622 14.08 -32.75 -60.90
CA ARG A 622 13.87 -31.37 -61.29
C ARG A 622 12.59 -31.27 -62.11
N ILE A 623 11.74 -30.32 -61.72
CA ILE A 623 10.44 -30.12 -62.33
C ILE A 623 10.35 -28.67 -62.79
N ASN A 624 10.03 -28.49 -64.07
CA ASN A 624 9.83 -27.19 -64.68
C ASN A 624 8.40 -27.13 -65.23
N LEU A 625 7.73 -26.00 -64.99
CA LEU A 625 6.41 -25.72 -65.55
C LEU A 625 6.55 -24.62 -66.60
N PHE A 626 6.05 -24.88 -67.79
CA PHE A 626 6.03 -23.91 -68.88
C PHE A 626 4.58 -23.51 -69.18
N ASP A 627 4.40 -22.24 -69.52
CA ASP A 627 3.11 -21.77 -70.04
C ASP A 627 2.93 -22.15 -71.52
N ALA A 628 1.73 -21.87 -72.06
CA ALA A 628 1.38 -22.14 -73.46
C ALA A 628 2.26 -21.41 -74.50
N SER A 629 3.10 -20.45 -74.08
CA SER A 629 4.09 -19.78 -74.93
C SER A 629 5.48 -20.44 -74.89
N SER A 630 5.59 -21.59 -74.23
CA SER A 630 6.86 -22.28 -73.90
C SER A 630 7.81 -21.42 -73.05
N SER A 631 7.27 -20.43 -72.34
CA SER A 631 8.05 -19.63 -71.40
C SER A 631 8.09 -20.33 -70.05
N LEU A 632 9.29 -20.43 -69.47
CA LEU A 632 9.46 -21.01 -68.14
C LEU A 632 8.79 -20.11 -67.10
N LEU A 633 7.80 -20.65 -66.38
CA LEU A 633 7.15 -19.96 -65.27
C LEU A 633 8.12 -19.94 -64.07
N LYS A 634 9.02 -18.95 -64.03
CA LYS A 634 10.03 -18.64 -62.99
C LYS A 634 10.56 -19.82 -62.15
N GLY A 635 11.51 -20.57 -62.74
CA GLY A 635 12.48 -21.42 -62.05
C GLY A 635 11.89 -22.65 -61.34
N PRO A 636 12.72 -23.56 -60.78
CA PRO A 636 12.20 -24.63 -59.93
C PRO A 636 11.44 -23.97 -58.76
N LEU A 637 10.10 -24.00 -58.86
CA LEU A 637 9.06 -23.53 -57.94
C LEU A 637 9.51 -22.49 -56.88
N THR A 638 9.63 -21.23 -57.30
CA THR A 638 10.02 -20.11 -56.42
C THR A 638 8.83 -19.36 -55.78
N TYR A 639 7.68 -20.01 -55.60
CA TYR A 639 6.52 -19.45 -54.87
C TYR A 639 5.85 -20.54 -54.03
N ALA A 640 6.44 -20.85 -52.88
CA ALA A 640 5.84 -21.73 -51.89
C ALA A 640 6.28 -21.30 -50.49
N LYS A 641 5.65 -20.26 -49.93
CA LYS A 641 5.81 -19.96 -48.49
C LYS A 641 4.87 -20.76 -47.60
N ASP A 642 3.95 -21.55 -48.17
CA ASP A 642 3.12 -22.52 -47.45
C ASP A 642 2.86 -23.77 -48.29
N PHE A 643 3.82 -24.71 -48.28
CA PHE A 643 3.55 -26.12 -48.60
C PHE A 643 4.30 -27.02 -47.62
N ALA A 644 3.77 -27.10 -46.41
CA ALA A 644 3.95 -28.28 -45.56
C ALA A 644 3.07 -29.40 -46.14
N ASP A 645 3.59 -30.06 -47.19
CA ASP A 645 3.32 -31.45 -47.62
C ASP A 645 3.72 -31.62 -49.09
N LEU A 646 5.01 -31.44 -49.39
CA LEU A 646 5.65 -32.32 -50.36
C LEU A 646 5.58 -33.72 -49.75
N GLY A 647 4.49 -34.43 -50.03
CA GLY A 647 4.27 -35.79 -49.59
C GLY A 647 5.45 -36.66 -50.03
N MET A 648 6.16 -37.18 -49.02
CA MET A 648 7.04 -38.35 -49.04
C MET A 648 7.64 -38.69 -50.40
N PHE A 649 8.92 -38.34 -50.58
CA PHE A 649 9.80 -39.23 -51.32
C PHE A 649 9.88 -40.51 -50.47
N ASP A 650 9.03 -41.50 -50.76
CA ASP A 650 9.13 -42.79 -50.11
C ASP A 650 10.22 -43.59 -50.83
N LEU A 651 11.44 -43.53 -50.29
CA LEU A 651 12.56 -44.32 -50.78
C LEU A 651 12.35 -45.84 -50.65
N ILE A 652 11.34 -46.30 -49.89
CA ILE A 652 10.98 -47.72 -49.81
C ILE A 652 10.25 -48.16 -51.10
N THR A 653 9.47 -47.27 -51.72
CA THR A 653 8.68 -47.58 -52.92
C THR A 653 9.22 -46.93 -54.21
N GLY A 654 10.22 -46.06 -54.08
CA GLY A 654 10.83 -45.34 -55.19
C GLY A 654 9.90 -44.31 -55.82
N LYS A 655 8.76 -43.94 -55.20
CA LYS A 655 7.75 -43.03 -55.73
C LYS A 655 7.89 -41.61 -55.17
N ALA A 656 7.94 -40.61 -56.05
CA ALA A 656 7.69 -39.21 -55.73
C ALA A 656 6.22 -38.86 -56.02
N THR A 657 5.54 -38.08 -55.17
CA THR A 657 4.22 -37.50 -55.46
C THR A 657 4.30 -35.98 -55.45
N LEU A 658 4.08 -35.34 -56.60
CA LEU A 658 4.00 -33.89 -56.70
C LEU A 658 2.58 -33.39 -56.40
N LYS A 659 2.46 -32.18 -55.84
CA LYS A 659 1.22 -31.39 -55.81
C LYS A 659 1.59 -29.97 -56.25
N VAL A 660 1.09 -29.54 -57.41
CA VAL A 660 1.25 -28.16 -57.90
C VAL A 660 -0.03 -27.40 -57.64
N ASP A 661 0.05 -26.21 -57.05
CA ASP A 661 -1.09 -25.29 -56.90
C ASP A 661 -0.81 -24.01 -57.70
N THR A 662 -1.59 -23.78 -58.76
CA THR A 662 -1.46 -22.62 -59.63
C THR A 662 -2.11 -21.39 -58.97
N GLN A 663 -1.34 -20.60 -58.22
CA GLN A 663 -1.90 -19.50 -57.40
C GLN A 663 -2.31 -18.23 -58.17
N THR A 664 -2.18 -18.16 -59.50
CA THR A 664 -2.70 -17.03 -60.29
C THR A 664 -3.37 -17.54 -61.55
N GLY A 665 -4.65 -17.20 -61.72
CA GLY A 665 -5.55 -17.79 -62.71
C GLY A 665 -5.22 -17.46 -64.16
N PHE A 666 -4.36 -18.27 -64.78
CA PHE A 666 -4.37 -18.44 -66.22
C PHE A 666 -5.03 -19.79 -66.54
N LEU A 667 -6.19 -19.74 -67.20
CA LEU A 667 -6.74 -20.91 -67.88
C LEU A 667 -5.88 -21.14 -69.13
N GLY A 668 -5.36 -22.36 -69.32
CA GLY A 668 -4.58 -22.70 -70.52
C GLY A 668 -3.88 -24.06 -70.43
N ASP A 669 -3.35 -24.49 -71.58
CA ASP A 669 -2.49 -25.68 -71.69
C ASP A 669 -1.12 -25.39 -71.08
N TYR A 670 -0.69 -26.22 -70.13
CA TYR A 670 0.65 -26.14 -69.53
C TYR A 670 1.49 -27.34 -69.95
N GLU A 671 2.80 -27.14 -70.08
CA GLU A 671 3.75 -28.21 -70.32
C GLU A 671 4.55 -28.51 -69.03
N LEU A 672 4.32 -29.70 -68.47
CA LEU A 672 5.09 -30.21 -67.34
C LEU A 672 6.33 -30.93 -67.87
N ASN A 673 7.52 -30.44 -67.50
CA ASN A 673 8.79 -31.07 -67.82
C ASN A 673 9.39 -31.71 -66.57
N LEU A 674 9.44 -33.04 -66.59
CA LEU A 674 10.09 -33.85 -65.55
C LEU A 674 11.49 -34.22 -66.01
N SER A 675 12.50 -33.91 -65.20
CA SER A 675 13.90 -34.24 -65.49
C SER A 675 14.64 -34.69 -64.25
N PHE A 676 15.73 -35.44 -64.41
CA PHE A 676 16.67 -35.75 -63.32
C PHE A 676 18.00 -35.04 -63.56
N ILE A 677 18.42 -34.24 -62.59
CA ILE A 677 19.72 -33.57 -62.59
C ILE A 677 20.67 -34.27 -61.63
N ASN A 678 21.95 -34.36 -61.99
CA ASN A 678 22.95 -34.88 -61.08
C ASN A 678 23.46 -33.78 -60.14
N ARG A 679 24.20 -34.19 -59.09
CA ARG A 679 24.78 -33.26 -58.10
C ARG A 679 25.62 -32.15 -58.73
N GLU A 680 26.33 -32.47 -59.80
CA GLU A 680 27.19 -31.52 -60.52
C GLU A 680 26.40 -30.42 -61.22
N ALA A 681 25.25 -30.75 -61.82
CA ALA A 681 24.37 -29.77 -62.45
C ALA A 681 23.80 -28.78 -61.42
N VAL A 682 23.40 -29.27 -60.24
CA VAL A 682 22.91 -28.43 -59.11
C VAL A 682 23.99 -27.43 -58.68
N LYS A 683 25.22 -27.91 -58.45
CA LYS A 683 26.35 -27.06 -58.06
C LYS A 683 26.68 -26.01 -59.12
N ASN A 684 26.68 -26.38 -60.40
CA ASN A 684 26.93 -25.45 -61.50
C ASN A 684 25.88 -24.34 -61.57
N GLU A 685 24.61 -24.65 -61.29
CA GLU A 685 23.54 -23.66 -61.25
C GLU A 685 23.75 -22.64 -60.11
N VAL A 686 24.13 -23.09 -58.92
CA VAL A 686 24.48 -22.20 -57.79
C VAL A 686 25.63 -21.26 -58.16
N VAL A 687 26.68 -21.76 -58.83
CA VAL A 687 27.80 -20.93 -59.31
C VAL A 687 27.32 -19.89 -60.33
N SER A 688 26.48 -20.29 -61.29
CA SER A 688 25.93 -19.40 -62.32
C SER A 688 25.11 -18.26 -61.70
N LEU A 689 24.22 -18.58 -60.75
CA LEU A 689 23.38 -17.60 -60.06
C LEU A 689 24.21 -16.66 -59.18
N THR A 690 25.20 -17.19 -58.47
CA THR A 690 26.14 -16.39 -57.67
C THR A 690 26.92 -15.42 -58.55
N ASN A 691 27.38 -15.87 -59.72
CA ASN A 691 28.07 -15.02 -60.69
C ASN A 691 27.15 -13.98 -61.33
N ALA A 692 25.87 -14.27 -61.53
CA ALA A 692 24.90 -13.28 -61.99
C ALA A 692 24.73 -12.13 -60.97
N GLN A 693 24.68 -12.43 -59.67
CA GLN A 693 24.64 -11.43 -58.59
C GLN A 693 25.91 -10.57 -58.56
N ARG A 694 27.09 -11.19 -58.74
CA ARG A 694 28.37 -10.49 -58.82
C ARG A 694 28.46 -9.57 -60.04
N LEU A 695 28.00 -10.02 -61.20
CA LEU A 695 27.96 -9.21 -62.42
C LEU A 695 27.03 -8.00 -62.26
N GLN A 696 25.86 -8.17 -61.63
CA GLN A 696 24.96 -7.06 -61.30
C GLN A 696 25.60 -6.02 -60.38
N ALA A 697 26.50 -6.46 -59.48
CA ALA A 697 27.29 -5.59 -58.61
C ALA A 697 28.58 -5.04 -59.25
N GLY A 698 28.82 -5.30 -60.55
CA GLY A 698 30.03 -4.85 -61.25
C GLY A 698 31.31 -5.61 -60.91
N LEU A 699 31.19 -6.83 -60.35
CA LEU A 699 32.30 -7.69 -59.95
C LEU A 699 32.57 -8.79 -60.99
N ASN A 700 33.82 -9.26 -61.04
CA ASN A 700 34.19 -10.38 -61.90
C ASN A 700 33.57 -11.70 -61.40
N PRO A 701 33.16 -12.59 -62.33
CA PRO A 701 32.65 -13.91 -61.98
C PRO A 701 33.74 -14.77 -61.31
N LEU A 702 33.32 -15.60 -60.36
CA LEU A 702 34.15 -16.57 -59.65
C LEU A 702 34.37 -17.81 -60.51
N THR A 703 35.57 -18.36 -60.41
CA THR A 703 35.97 -19.62 -61.06
C THR A 703 35.76 -20.79 -60.11
N ARG A 704 35.20 -21.90 -60.60
CA ARG A 704 35.00 -23.09 -59.78
C ARG A 704 36.36 -23.73 -59.42
N ASN A 705 36.55 -24.10 -58.16
CA ASN A 705 37.75 -24.80 -57.68
C ASN A 705 37.36 -26.11 -56.96
N LEU A 706 37.91 -27.22 -57.44
CA LEU A 706 37.56 -28.56 -56.95
C LEU A 706 38.03 -28.83 -55.51
N LEU A 707 39.07 -28.14 -55.02
CA LEU A 707 39.56 -28.30 -53.64
C LEU A 707 38.67 -27.57 -52.64
N LEU A 708 38.21 -26.36 -52.98
CA LEU A 708 37.19 -25.65 -52.21
C LEU A 708 35.88 -26.42 -52.20
N GLU A 709 35.54 -27.01 -53.34
CA GLU A 709 34.34 -27.83 -53.45
C GLU A 709 34.43 -29.10 -52.62
N SER A 710 35.57 -29.80 -52.63
CA SER A 710 35.74 -30.98 -51.81
C SER A 710 35.53 -30.67 -50.32
N ALA A 711 36.00 -29.50 -49.85
CA ALA A 711 35.76 -29.04 -48.49
C ALA A 711 34.28 -28.72 -48.23
N ALA A 712 33.62 -28.04 -49.17
CA ALA A 712 32.20 -27.70 -49.07
C ALA A 712 31.31 -28.95 -49.08
N GLN A 713 31.62 -29.92 -49.94
CA GLN A 713 30.90 -31.18 -50.06
C GLN A 713 31.07 -32.05 -48.81
N ALA A 714 32.28 -32.11 -48.25
CA ALA A 714 32.51 -32.82 -47.00
C ALA A 714 31.70 -32.22 -45.84
N HIS A 715 31.55 -30.88 -45.82
CA HIS A 715 30.82 -30.19 -44.77
C HIS A 715 29.30 -30.43 -44.86
N VAL A 716 28.70 -30.37 -46.05
CA VAL A 716 27.26 -30.71 -46.19
C VAL A 716 26.98 -32.18 -45.85
N ALA A 717 27.90 -33.10 -46.16
CA ALA A 717 27.75 -34.51 -45.80
C ALA A 717 27.88 -34.74 -44.29
N ASP A 718 28.77 -34.00 -43.62
CA ASP A 718 28.88 -34.04 -42.16
C ASP A 718 27.65 -33.46 -41.45
N MET A 719 27.13 -32.32 -41.94
CA MET A 719 25.91 -31.68 -41.43
C MET A 719 24.69 -32.59 -41.53
N ASP A 720 24.60 -33.35 -42.63
CA ASP A 720 23.56 -34.34 -42.85
C ASP A 720 23.71 -35.54 -41.91
N ALA A 721 24.88 -36.20 -41.93
CA ALA A 721 25.12 -37.45 -41.20
C ALA A 721 25.17 -37.30 -39.66
N SER A 722 25.58 -36.14 -39.15
CA SER A 722 25.80 -35.93 -37.71
C SER A 722 24.59 -35.27 -37.04
N ASN A 723 23.41 -35.90 -37.16
CA ASN A 723 22.14 -35.48 -36.53
C ASN A 723 21.52 -34.21 -37.15
N ARG A 724 21.54 -34.09 -38.48
CA ARG A 724 20.82 -33.08 -39.28
C ARG A 724 20.88 -31.68 -38.65
N TYR A 725 22.05 -31.05 -38.70
CA TYR A 725 22.31 -29.76 -38.06
C TYR A 725 22.89 -28.74 -39.04
N LEU A 726 22.73 -27.45 -38.75
CA LEU A 726 23.34 -26.36 -39.50
C LEU A 726 24.32 -25.59 -38.62
N ALA A 727 25.62 -25.67 -38.94
CA ALA A 727 26.64 -24.82 -38.32
C ALA A 727 27.85 -24.63 -39.25
N HIS A 728 28.62 -23.57 -39.02
CA HIS A 728 29.94 -23.39 -39.66
C HIS A 728 31.02 -24.33 -39.09
N THR A 729 30.83 -24.79 -37.84
CA THR A 729 31.73 -25.74 -37.18
C THR A 729 31.25 -27.17 -37.49
N GLY A 730 32.14 -28.01 -38.01
CA GLY A 730 31.86 -29.42 -38.27
C GLY A 730 31.72 -30.25 -36.99
N SER A 731 31.19 -31.46 -37.08
CA SER A 731 30.92 -32.35 -35.95
C SER A 731 32.20 -32.75 -35.21
N ASN A 732 33.32 -32.74 -35.93
CA ASN A 732 34.67 -32.97 -35.41
C ASN A 732 35.36 -31.70 -34.84
N GLY A 733 34.64 -30.58 -34.75
CA GLY A 733 35.14 -29.30 -34.26
C GLY A 733 35.93 -28.48 -35.29
N SER A 734 36.03 -28.92 -36.55
CA SER A 734 36.74 -28.16 -37.60
C SER A 734 35.98 -26.88 -38.00
N ASP A 735 36.72 -25.79 -38.21
CA ASP A 735 36.20 -24.56 -38.83
C ASP A 735 36.38 -24.59 -40.36
N PRO A 736 35.75 -23.66 -41.12
CA PRO A 736 35.83 -23.67 -42.58
C PRO A 736 37.26 -23.56 -43.12
N VAL A 737 38.13 -22.80 -42.44
CA VAL A 737 39.53 -22.60 -42.83
C VAL A 737 40.29 -23.92 -42.74
N THR A 738 40.10 -24.64 -41.64
CA THR A 738 40.71 -25.95 -41.38
C THR A 738 40.26 -26.98 -42.43
N ARG A 739 38.96 -27.00 -42.78
CA ARG A 739 38.42 -27.90 -43.81
C ARG A 739 38.98 -27.59 -45.21
N ILE A 740 39.06 -26.31 -45.57
CA ILE A 740 39.64 -25.88 -46.86
C ILE A 740 41.14 -26.22 -46.93
N ALA A 741 41.89 -25.99 -45.84
CA ALA A 741 43.31 -26.31 -45.80
C ALA A 741 43.57 -27.83 -45.91
N ALA A 742 42.69 -28.66 -45.32
CA ALA A 742 42.81 -30.11 -45.35
C ALA A 742 42.67 -30.73 -46.76
N THR A 743 42.03 -30.04 -47.71
CA THR A 743 41.97 -30.48 -49.11
C THR A 743 43.25 -30.16 -49.89
N GLY A 744 44.19 -29.43 -49.28
CA GLY A 744 45.40 -28.96 -49.93
C GLY A 744 45.22 -27.65 -50.72
N TYR A 745 44.08 -26.96 -50.56
CA TYR A 745 43.87 -25.65 -51.16
C TYR A 745 44.88 -24.64 -50.60
N LYS A 746 45.70 -24.08 -51.49
CA LYS A 746 46.67 -23.02 -51.14
C LYS A 746 46.05 -21.66 -51.41
N GLY A 747 45.44 -21.08 -50.39
CA GLY A 747 44.94 -19.71 -50.43
C GLY A 747 46.09 -18.70 -50.52
N GLY A 748 45.96 -17.71 -51.40
CA GLY A 748 46.83 -16.55 -51.46
C GLY A 748 46.44 -15.49 -50.42
N TRP A 749 47.35 -14.53 -50.22
CA TRP A 749 47.12 -13.34 -49.42
C TRP A 749 46.68 -12.17 -50.29
N VAL A 750 45.76 -11.37 -49.78
CA VAL A 750 45.33 -10.13 -50.41
C VAL A 750 45.85 -8.97 -49.57
N ASP A 751 46.59 -8.06 -50.19
CA ASP A 751 46.92 -6.77 -49.59
C ASP A 751 45.69 -5.85 -49.65
N LEU A 752 45.22 -5.42 -48.47
CA LEU A 752 44.05 -4.56 -48.34
C LEU A 752 44.38 -3.06 -48.58
N GLY A 753 45.62 -2.73 -48.97
CA GLY A 753 46.07 -1.37 -49.26
C GLY A 753 46.37 -0.53 -48.02
N ASN A 754 46.32 -1.13 -46.83
CA ASN A 754 46.57 -0.50 -45.53
C ASN A 754 47.71 -1.19 -44.74
N GLY A 755 48.49 -2.05 -45.40
CA GLY A 755 49.55 -2.85 -44.77
C GLY A 755 49.06 -4.14 -44.10
N GLN A 756 47.77 -4.49 -44.22
CA GLN A 756 47.23 -5.76 -43.71
C GLN A 756 47.08 -6.77 -44.85
N LEU A 757 47.62 -7.97 -44.62
CA LEU A 757 47.41 -9.14 -45.47
C LEU A 757 46.22 -9.96 -44.93
N ARG A 758 45.29 -10.32 -45.80
CA ARG A 758 44.13 -11.16 -45.47
C ARG A 758 44.12 -12.42 -46.33
N THR A 759 43.97 -13.59 -45.70
CA THR A 759 43.56 -14.82 -46.38
C THR A 759 42.06 -14.76 -46.65
N ILE A 760 41.66 -15.09 -47.88
CA ILE A 760 40.26 -15.16 -48.27
C ILE A 760 39.81 -16.62 -48.17
N SER A 761 39.09 -16.93 -47.10
CA SER A 761 38.42 -18.22 -46.88
C SER A 761 37.13 -17.94 -46.10
N SER A 762 36.04 -17.65 -46.81
CA SER A 762 34.71 -17.46 -46.23
C SER A 762 33.79 -18.59 -46.64
N GLU A 763 32.81 -18.87 -45.78
CA GLU A 763 31.80 -19.91 -46.00
C GLU A 763 30.40 -19.31 -45.87
N ASN A 764 29.54 -19.61 -46.84
CA ASN A 764 28.10 -19.49 -46.66
C ASN A 764 27.52 -20.89 -46.45
N ALA A 765 26.73 -21.09 -45.42
CA ALA A 765 26.06 -22.36 -45.15
C ALA A 765 24.55 -22.12 -45.03
N ALA A 766 23.74 -23.03 -45.56
CA ALA A 766 22.29 -22.96 -45.45
C ALA A 766 21.67 -24.36 -45.45
N ALA A 767 20.52 -24.50 -44.80
CA ALA A 767 19.75 -25.72 -44.79
C ALA A 767 18.25 -25.42 -44.97
N GLY A 768 17.56 -26.27 -45.73
CA GLY A 768 16.12 -26.24 -45.93
C GLY A 768 15.65 -25.61 -47.25
N GLN A 769 16.44 -24.72 -47.87
CA GLN A 769 16.12 -24.12 -49.17
C GLN A 769 16.09 -25.19 -50.25
N LYS A 770 15.06 -25.25 -51.07
CA LYS A 770 14.82 -26.39 -51.97
C LYS A 770 15.56 -26.28 -53.29
N THR A 771 16.00 -25.08 -53.69
CA THR A 771 16.57 -24.86 -55.02
C THR A 771 17.82 -23.96 -55.01
N PRO A 772 18.68 -24.06 -56.05
CA PRO A 772 19.80 -23.15 -56.25
C PRO A 772 19.43 -21.66 -56.22
N ALA A 773 18.29 -21.29 -56.82
CA ALA A 773 17.80 -19.91 -56.82
C ALA A 773 17.38 -19.46 -55.42
N GLU A 774 16.60 -20.26 -54.71
CA GLU A 774 16.13 -19.94 -53.37
C GLU A 774 17.28 -19.75 -52.38
N VAL A 775 18.31 -20.61 -52.44
CA VAL A 775 19.46 -20.50 -51.53
C VAL A 775 20.34 -19.29 -51.85
N VAL A 776 20.57 -18.98 -53.13
CA VAL A 776 21.33 -17.77 -53.52
C VAL A 776 20.57 -16.51 -53.13
N ASP A 777 19.25 -16.46 -53.34
CA ASP A 777 18.43 -15.33 -52.92
C ASP A 777 18.40 -15.19 -51.39
N ALA A 778 18.31 -16.29 -50.65
CA ALA A 778 18.39 -16.29 -49.19
C ALA A 778 19.73 -15.73 -48.68
N TRP A 779 20.86 -16.14 -49.29
CA TRP A 779 22.17 -15.58 -48.97
C TRP A 779 22.27 -14.09 -49.34
N MET A 780 21.73 -13.66 -50.47
CA MET A 780 21.75 -12.26 -50.90
C MET A 780 20.88 -11.34 -50.03
N ASN A 781 19.85 -11.89 -49.38
CA ASN A 781 19.01 -11.20 -48.41
C ASN A 781 19.57 -11.21 -46.98
N SER A 782 20.69 -11.90 -46.73
CA SER A 782 21.38 -11.91 -45.45
C SER A 782 22.66 -11.06 -45.53
N PRO A 783 22.80 -9.97 -44.74
CA PRO A 783 23.94 -9.06 -44.85
C PRO A 783 25.32 -9.75 -44.76
N GLY A 784 25.46 -10.74 -43.87
CA GLY A 784 26.71 -11.50 -43.71
C GLY A 784 27.03 -12.39 -44.92
N HIS A 785 26.06 -13.18 -45.38
CA HIS A 785 26.26 -14.08 -46.53
C HIS A 785 26.43 -13.32 -47.85
N ARG A 786 25.69 -12.22 -48.02
CA ARG A 786 25.82 -11.30 -49.15
C ARG A 786 27.23 -10.69 -49.21
N ALA A 787 27.79 -10.32 -48.06
CA ALA A 787 29.14 -9.75 -48.00
C ALA A 787 30.20 -10.76 -48.49
N ALA A 788 30.04 -12.05 -48.21
CA ALA A 788 30.93 -13.10 -48.74
C ALA A 788 30.80 -13.25 -50.28
N ILE A 789 29.57 -13.28 -50.80
CA ILE A 789 29.30 -13.38 -52.25
C ILE A 789 29.84 -12.17 -53.02
N LEU A 790 29.72 -10.96 -52.45
CA LEU A 790 30.11 -9.70 -53.07
C LEU A 790 31.51 -9.22 -52.65
N ASP A 791 32.31 -10.05 -52.01
CA ASP A 791 33.70 -9.71 -51.69
C ASP A 791 34.49 -9.55 -53.01
N PRO A 792 35.01 -8.34 -53.34
CA PRO A 792 35.70 -8.09 -54.60
C PRO A 792 37.02 -8.88 -54.74
N TYR A 793 37.57 -9.34 -53.62
CA TYR A 793 38.84 -10.04 -53.57
C TYR A 793 38.71 -11.54 -53.77
N THR A 794 37.53 -12.14 -53.56
CA THR A 794 37.28 -13.55 -53.90
C THR A 794 37.39 -13.77 -55.41
N LYS A 795 38.02 -14.89 -55.81
CA LYS A 795 38.21 -15.28 -57.23
C LYS A 795 37.75 -16.69 -57.53
N GLU A 796 37.71 -17.55 -56.51
CA GLU A 796 37.35 -18.94 -56.66
C GLU A 796 36.20 -19.31 -55.72
N ILE A 797 35.41 -20.31 -56.13
CA ILE A 797 34.27 -20.83 -55.39
C ILE A 797 34.20 -22.36 -55.47
N GLY A 798 33.75 -23.01 -54.40
CA GLY A 798 33.37 -24.41 -54.37
C GLY A 798 32.01 -24.60 -53.72
N ILE A 799 31.17 -25.50 -54.27
CA ILE A 799 29.79 -25.70 -53.82
C ILE A 799 29.58 -27.11 -53.27
N GLY A 800 29.13 -27.21 -52.03
CA GLY A 800 28.61 -28.42 -51.42
C GLY A 800 27.09 -28.47 -51.55
N PHE A 801 26.56 -29.62 -51.96
CA PHE A 801 25.13 -29.91 -51.92
C PHE A 801 24.89 -31.33 -51.41
N GLU A 802 24.00 -31.47 -50.43
CA GLU A 802 23.51 -32.76 -49.95
C GLU A 802 22.00 -32.71 -49.75
N PHE A 803 21.33 -33.84 -49.97
CA PHE A 803 19.91 -34.01 -49.71
C PHE A 803 19.75 -35.20 -48.77
N ASP A 804 19.24 -34.92 -47.58
CA ASP A 804 18.94 -35.91 -46.56
C ASP A 804 17.86 -36.87 -47.07
N ASN A 805 18.28 -38.09 -47.35
CA ASN A 805 17.41 -39.17 -47.80
C ASN A 805 17.16 -40.20 -46.70
N GLU A 806 17.64 -39.97 -45.47
CA GLU A 806 17.52 -40.92 -44.37
C GLU A 806 16.23 -40.66 -43.57
N VAL A 807 15.47 -41.72 -43.32
CA VAL A 807 14.25 -41.64 -42.51
C VAL A 807 14.62 -41.49 -41.04
N GLY A 808 14.12 -40.45 -40.37
CA GLY A 808 14.31 -40.27 -38.93
C GLY A 808 13.51 -39.09 -38.38
N ASP A 809 13.47 -39.01 -37.05
CA ASP A 809 12.73 -37.97 -36.33
C ASP A 809 13.29 -36.56 -36.60
N ILE A 810 12.43 -35.56 -36.41
CA ILE A 810 12.78 -34.13 -36.47
C ILE A 810 13.85 -33.86 -35.40
N THR A 811 14.94 -33.20 -35.78
CA THR A 811 16.02 -32.87 -34.85
C THR A 811 15.69 -31.68 -33.97
N ALA A 812 16.48 -31.45 -32.92
CA ALA A 812 16.30 -30.31 -32.02
C ALA A 812 16.40 -28.94 -32.72
N GLN A 813 17.03 -28.87 -33.91
CA GLN A 813 17.08 -27.67 -34.75
C GLN A 813 15.92 -27.60 -35.77
N GLY A 814 14.98 -28.54 -35.73
CA GLY A 814 13.80 -28.56 -36.60
C GLY A 814 14.04 -29.18 -37.99
N TYR A 815 15.20 -29.76 -38.25
CA TYR A 815 15.51 -30.42 -39.53
C TYR A 815 15.00 -31.86 -39.54
N LYS A 816 14.55 -32.33 -40.72
CA LYS A 816 13.91 -33.64 -40.92
C LYS A 816 14.37 -34.30 -42.21
N ALA A 817 14.05 -35.59 -42.38
CA ALA A 817 14.21 -36.27 -43.67
C ALA A 817 13.68 -35.42 -44.84
N GLY A 818 14.47 -35.29 -45.91
CA GLY A 818 14.20 -34.37 -47.03
C GLY A 818 14.71 -32.94 -46.83
N THR A 819 15.58 -32.70 -45.84
CA THR A 819 16.33 -31.45 -45.69
C THR A 819 17.45 -31.39 -46.73
N THR A 820 17.61 -30.23 -47.36
CA THR A 820 18.70 -29.91 -48.28
C THR A 820 19.76 -29.11 -47.54
N TYR A 821 21.03 -29.41 -47.77
CA TYR A 821 22.17 -28.68 -47.22
C TYR A 821 23.01 -28.07 -48.34
N TRP A 822 23.42 -26.82 -48.13
CA TRP A 822 24.15 -26.03 -49.10
C TRP A 822 25.34 -25.35 -48.45
N VAL A 823 26.51 -25.41 -49.09
CA VAL A 823 27.71 -24.69 -48.66
C VAL A 823 28.37 -24.01 -49.86
N GLN A 824 28.74 -22.73 -49.72
CA GLN A 824 29.67 -22.05 -50.62
C GLN A 824 30.97 -21.75 -49.88
N ASN A 825 32.08 -22.30 -50.37
CA ASN A 825 33.42 -21.93 -49.92
C ASN A 825 34.05 -21.00 -50.93
N PHE A 826 34.54 -19.85 -50.48
CA PHE A 826 35.18 -18.84 -51.32
C PHE A 826 36.68 -18.81 -51.07
N GLY A 827 37.45 -18.60 -52.13
CA GLY A 827 38.90 -18.57 -52.07
C GLY A 827 39.54 -17.50 -52.94
N TYR A 828 40.77 -17.17 -52.59
CA TYR A 828 41.70 -16.44 -53.44
C TYR A 828 42.89 -17.36 -53.75
N PRO A 829 43.18 -17.69 -55.04
CA PRO A 829 44.23 -18.63 -55.38
C PRO A 829 45.62 -18.05 -55.07
N TRP A 830 46.53 -18.91 -54.65
CA TRP A 830 47.95 -18.57 -54.56
C TRP A 830 48.50 -18.15 -55.93
N GLN A 831 49.04 -16.94 -56.04
CA GLN A 831 49.70 -16.47 -57.25
C GLN A 831 51.20 -16.81 -57.22
N THR A 832 51.71 -17.48 -58.25
CA THR A 832 53.14 -17.71 -58.44
C THR A 832 53.89 -16.38 -58.49
N GLY A 833 54.70 -16.09 -57.48
CA GLY A 833 55.42 -14.82 -57.31
C GLY A 833 55.17 -14.15 -55.95
N MET A 834 54.19 -14.60 -55.17
CA MET A 834 54.00 -14.12 -53.80
C MET A 834 55.11 -14.64 -52.88
N GLN A 835 55.94 -13.73 -52.35
CA GLN A 835 56.92 -14.07 -51.32
C GLN A 835 56.20 -14.21 -49.96
N VAL A 836 56.38 -15.35 -49.30
CA VAL A 836 55.92 -15.58 -47.92
C VAL A 836 56.84 -14.78 -47.01
N TRP A 837 56.35 -13.69 -46.41
CA TRP A 837 57.00 -13.07 -45.26
C TRP A 837 56.47 -13.78 -44.01
N PHE A 838 57.35 -14.51 -43.31
CA PHE A 838 57.05 -15.15 -42.02
C PHE A 838 56.85 -14.12 -40.91
#